data_AF-A0A353WTJ6-F1
#
_entry.id   AF-A0A353WTJ6-F1
#
_cell.length_a   1.000
_cell.length_b   1.000
_cell.length_c   1.000
_cell.angle_alpha   90.00
_cell.angle_beta   90.00
_cell.angle_gamma   90.00
#
_symmetry.space_group_name_H-M   'P 1'
#
loop_
_entity.id
_entity.type
_entity.pdbx_description
1 polymer ?
#
loop_
_entity_poly.entity_id
_entity_poly.type
_entity_poly.pdbx_seq_one_letter_code
_entity_poly.pdbx_strand_id
1 'polypeptide(L)'
;MRNSRILFILFLVFWQCTEKNAQYTLFEMLDKEHTNIEFNNKVVSSDTFNIIEYLYFYNGGGVAIGDINNDDLPDVYFTSNQGSNKLYLNKGNFKFEDITLTSGTAGKADWSTGVTMADVNGDGFLDIYVNNVSDYKGLKGHNELFINNGDLSFTESAANYGLDFKGFGTQAVFFDYDRDNDLDVYLLNHSVHDASSYGPASLRLGTHEKSGDRLLKNLMSEGEASFTDVTNLSGIYSSRIGYGLGVKAADINNDGWPDLYISNDFHENDYLYINQGDGTFTEDLQKRIAHTSRYSMGNNVADMNNDGLQDIITLDMLPDSPDLYMKSAGEDKWQVSEIKSRYGYAPQVVQNTLQKNIGDGMFIDVANYASISASDWSWSPLPADFDRDGYKDLFITNGIYKRPNDLDYIQYLANIQNLNNAAENEDKRLQEIMKQMPTLKIKNYMYQNQGDFAFKQVSDSWGLHQASCSNGAAYGDLDNDGDLDLVVNNVNQSAFVYQNNDTSSNFLKVKLRAGKYNTYGFGSLVSVHSGKNTITEQLQSTSGFQSSSEPIAFFGLDEIEKIDSLEIIWPDGTIQIVAPVELNATLTVQKDEKGQKAQDRSGQLIKRFEAKSIELPFCHQENDYADFNTQFLLPYKTSTKGPALAIGDINGDGLDDMYLGGAYGQSSQLLIQINGRFDKLSPEVFTRDKHFEDVAAEMLDFDNDGDLDIFVASGGGQYEEGNPILEDRIYINNNGNFTRYQNFTLPRKNSSCLAVGDINSDGRTDVFVGADFTFRDYGKSSESYLLLSTPTEYEIKRSPVFNGMITDAKWMDYDRDGDFDLIIAGHWMPIRIAVNDNLAFNKTVEIEGTSGLWNTIEITDVNGDGLLDILAGNIGLNSKLKAQKEKPLKLYISDFDGNGQSEPIIMQFSQGRYIPVVTKDDITRQVSAFNKKFQTYAKYAEEVNGIESFVINEDNKIDSLEVQELKSLAILNHGDGTFITKALPPSTQVSSIHSFSIGENGYIISTGNFTDLNINFGLLDGSYGEIMQYDNGRFEQLTSIGKEINLMGQIRNSGVIMVNNKEYFVFVPNNGCAKIFTFEYYFKDDKIASF
;
A
#
# COMPACT_ATOMS: atom_id res chain seq x y z
N MET A 1 23.84 -42.12 -61.47
CA MET A 1 22.50 -41.62 -61.06
C MET A 1 22.14 -41.98 -59.61
N ARG A 2 23.11 -41.97 -58.66
CA ARG A 2 22.84 -42.19 -57.22
C ARG A 2 23.38 -41.05 -56.32
N ASN A 3 24.23 -40.16 -56.87
CA ASN A 3 24.79 -39.02 -56.15
C ASN A 3 24.06 -37.68 -56.39
N SER A 4 23.22 -37.55 -57.43
CA SER A 4 22.40 -36.33 -57.65
C SER A 4 21.10 -36.30 -56.85
N ARG A 5 20.63 -37.44 -56.32
CA ARG A 5 19.44 -37.48 -55.46
C ARG A 5 19.73 -37.17 -53.99
N ILE A 6 20.98 -37.37 -53.53
CA ILE A 6 21.38 -37.06 -52.16
C ILE A 6 21.65 -35.56 -51.99
N LEU A 7 22.20 -34.88 -53.01
CA LEU A 7 22.35 -33.42 -52.96
C LEU A 7 21.01 -32.66 -53.03
N PHE A 8 20.00 -33.21 -53.73
CA PHE A 8 18.68 -32.58 -53.83
C PHE A 8 17.84 -32.75 -52.54
N ILE A 9 18.06 -33.84 -51.79
CA ILE A 9 17.41 -34.06 -50.48
C ILE A 9 18.13 -33.24 -49.39
N LEU A 10 19.45 -33.04 -49.47
CA LEU A 10 20.15 -32.11 -48.56
C LEU A 10 19.81 -30.64 -48.82
N PHE A 11 19.47 -30.25 -50.04
CA PHE A 11 19.00 -28.88 -50.34
C PHE A 11 17.54 -28.62 -49.90
N LEU A 12 16.71 -29.66 -49.79
CA LEU A 12 15.33 -29.55 -49.28
C LEU A 12 15.25 -29.54 -47.75
N VAL A 13 16.28 -30.01 -47.03
CA VAL A 13 16.35 -29.91 -45.56
C VAL A 13 16.84 -28.52 -45.09
N PHE A 14 17.52 -27.76 -45.95
CA PHE A 14 17.88 -26.35 -45.67
C PHE A 14 16.83 -25.32 -46.15
N TRP A 15 15.69 -25.81 -46.64
CA TRP A 15 14.53 -25.00 -47.03
C TRP A 15 13.27 -25.38 -46.25
N GLN A 16 13.46 -25.96 -45.06
CA GLN A 16 12.49 -25.77 -44.00
C GLN A 16 12.80 -24.40 -43.41
N CYS A 17 12.13 -23.39 -43.98
CA CYS A 17 12.07 -22.06 -43.42
C CYS A 17 11.91 -22.19 -41.91
N THR A 18 12.83 -21.54 -41.20
CA THR A 18 12.52 -20.89 -39.95
C THR A 18 11.36 -19.92 -40.22
N GLU A 19 10.12 -20.43 -40.29
CA GLU A 19 9.05 -19.72 -39.63
C GLU A 19 9.49 -19.74 -38.16
N LYS A 20 10.12 -18.64 -37.73
CA LYS A 20 9.93 -18.24 -36.34
C LYS A 20 8.42 -18.31 -36.17
N ASN A 21 7.91 -19.27 -35.39
CA ASN A 21 6.58 -19.12 -34.84
C ASN A 21 6.62 -17.74 -34.18
N ALA A 22 6.08 -16.73 -34.86
CA ALA A 22 5.94 -15.41 -34.30
C ALA A 22 5.03 -15.66 -33.11
N GLN A 23 5.61 -15.56 -31.92
CA GLN A 23 4.86 -15.69 -30.70
C GLN A 23 3.86 -14.54 -30.73
N TYR A 24 2.57 -14.85 -30.81
CA TYR A 24 1.51 -13.86 -30.76
C TYR A 24 1.64 -13.11 -29.44
N THR A 25 1.80 -11.79 -29.50
CA THR A 25 1.83 -10.89 -28.35
C THR A 25 0.64 -9.95 -28.43
N LEU A 26 0.13 -9.50 -27.28
CA LEU A 26 -0.99 -8.58 -27.23
C LEU A 26 -0.64 -7.26 -27.92
N PHE A 27 0.50 -6.66 -27.55
CA PHE A 27 0.99 -5.44 -28.19
C PHE A 27 2.08 -5.74 -29.24
N GLU A 28 2.04 -4.97 -30.32
CA GLU A 28 3.10 -4.85 -31.32
C GLU A 28 3.56 -3.39 -31.41
N MET A 29 4.87 -3.15 -31.29
CA MET A 29 5.42 -1.81 -31.52
C MET A 29 5.48 -1.51 -33.02
N LEU A 30 4.85 -0.42 -33.43
CA LEU A 30 4.87 0.02 -34.83
C LEU A 30 6.09 0.91 -35.12
N ASP A 31 6.72 0.66 -36.26
CA ASP A 31 7.83 1.49 -36.76
C ASP A 31 7.34 2.88 -37.18
N LYS A 32 8.17 3.90 -37.01
CA LYS A 32 7.86 5.28 -37.45
C LYS A 32 7.65 5.40 -38.96
N GLU A 33 8.26 4.53 -39.77
CA GLU A 33 8.00 4.46 -41.22
C GLU A 33 6.60 3.93 -41.52
N HIS A 34 6.02 3.16 -40.59
CA HIS A 34 4.62 2.82 -40.62
C HIS A 34 3.78 4.00 -40.11
N THR A 35 4.07 4.54 -38.94
CA THR A 35 3.14 5.50 -38.32
C THR A 35 3.22 6.93 -38.85
N ASN A 36 4.35 7.31 -39.44
CA ASN A 36 4.79 8.69 -39.68
C ASN A 36 4.94 9.56 -38.42
N ILE A 37 4.91 8.96 -37.22
CA ILE A 37 5.22 9.67 -35.98
C ILE A 37 6.74 9.64 -35.77
N GLU A 38 7.40 10.75 -36.12
CA GLU A 38 8.86 10.92 -35.97
C GLU A 38 9.27 11.64 -34.67
N PHE A 39 8.32 11.86 -33.75
CA PHE A 39 8.54 12.65 -32.54
C PHE A 39 9.66 12.06 -31.64
N ASN A 40 10.48 12.95 -31.08
CA ASN A 40 11.54 12.64 -30.14
C ASN A 40 11.72 13.82 -29.18
N ASN A 41 11.44 13.61 -27.89
CA ASN A 41 11.66 14.60 -26.87
C ASN A 41 13.16 14.70 -26.54
N LYS A 42 13.87 15.50 -27.34
CA LYS A 42 15.31 15.63 -27.25
C LYS A 42 15.71 16.66 -26.19
N VAL A 43 16.33 16.19 -25.11
CA VAL A 43 16.77 17.02 -23.99
C VAL A 43 18.29 17.03 -23.92
N VAL A 44 18.88 18.22 -24.06
CA VAL A 44 20.32 18.44 -24.08
C VAL A 44 20.74 19.31 -22.90
N SER A 45 21.56 18.76 -22.02
CA SER A 45 22.14 19.47 -20.89
C SER A 45 23.21 20.47 -21.32
N SER A 46 23.32 21.58 -20.59
CA SER A 46 24.42 22.54 -20.70
C SER A 46 25.13 22.74 -19.36
N ASP A 47 26.23 23.48 -19.36
CA ASP A 47 26.98 23.80 -18.13
C ASP A 47 26.13 24.64 -17.14
N THR A 48 25.15 25.41 -17.62
CA THR A 48 24.33 26.29 -16.78
C THR A 48 22.90 25.81 -16.55
N PHE A 49 22.47 24.74 -17.24
CA PHE A 49 21.13 24.16 -17.09
C PHE A 49 21.18 22.64 -17.35
N ASN A 50 21.05 21.89 -16.26
CA ASN A 50 21.18 20.43 -16.20
C ASN A 50 20.50 19.89 -14.93
N ILE A 51 20.52 18.56 -14.75
CA ILE A 51 19.87 17.87 -13.62
C ILE A 51 20.36 18.30 -12.22
N ILE A 52 21.59 18.82 -12.09
CA ILE A 52 22.12 19.28 -10.79
C ILE A 52 21.51 20.63 -10.42
N GLU A 53 21.31 21.49 -11.42
CA GLU A 53 20.68 22.81 -11.24
C GLU A 53 19.16 22.74 -11.21
N TYR A 54 18.56 21.78 -11.93
CA TYR A 54 17.12 21.59 -12.05
C TYR A 54 16.79 20.10 -11.96
N LEU A 55 16.32 19.65 -10.81
CA LEU A 55 16.13 18.22 -10.52
C LEU A 55 15.19 17.52 -11.52
N TYR A 56 14.20 18.25 -12.03
CA TYR A 56 13.20 17.74 -12.98
C TYR A 56 13.62 17.79 -14.44
N PHE A 57 14.89 18.09 -14.73
CA PHE A 57 15.43 18.24 -16.08
C PHE A 57 15.19 17.01 -16.97
N TYR A 58 15.09 15.81 -16.40
CA TYR A 58 14.83 14.57 -17.13
C TYR A 58 13.48 13.91 -16.79
N ASN A 59 12.51 14.67 -16.27
CA ASN A 59 11.16 14.17 -16.01
C ASN A 59 10.36 13.90 -17.31
N GLY A 60 10.82 14.37 -18.46
CA GLY A 60 10.16 14.13 -19.74
C GLY A 60 8.94 15.03 -19.98
N GLY A 61 8.24 14.73 -21.07
CA GLY A 61 7.04 15.43 -21.52
C GLY A 61 5.85 14.48 -21.62
N GLY A 62 4.66 15.07 -21.70
CA GLY A 62 3.37 14.42 -21.86
C GLY A 62 2.99 13.98 -23.26
N VAL A 63 1.86 13.28 -23.33
CA VAL A 63 1.12 12.96 -24.56
C VAL A 63 -0.38 13.11 -24.31
N ALA A 64 -1.11 13.62 -25.31
CA ALA A 64 -2.56 13.68 -25.29
C ALA A 64 -3.14 12.95 -26.50
N ILE A 65 -4.22 12.19 -26.29
CA ILE A 65 -5.00 11.53 -27.34
C ILE A 65 -6.43 12.07 -27.32
N GLY A 66 -6.97 12.42 -28.49
CA GLY A 66 -8.35 12.87 -28.63
C GLY A 66 -8.71 13.22 -30.06
N ASP A 67 -9.98 13.05 -30.42
CA ASP A 67 -10.53 13.39 -31.75
C ASP A 67 -10.74 14.91 -31.85
N ILE A 68 -9.79 15.61 -32.49
CA ILE A 68 -9.79 17.08 -32.54
C ILE A 68 -10.64 17.65 -33.67
N ASN A 69 -11.13 16.81 -34.58
CA ASN A 69 -11.88 17.26 -35.76
C ASN A 69 -13.27 16.61 -35.89
N ASN A 70 -13.64 15.78 -34.91
CA ASN A 70 -14.89 15.02 -34.84
C ASN A 70 -15.08 14.07 -36.06
N ASP A 71 -14.00 13.43 -36.53
CA ASP A 71 -14.04 12.43 -37.61
C ASP A 71 -14.02 10.97 -37.11
N ASP A 72 -14.16 10.79 -35.80
CA ASP A 72 -14.09 9.54 -35.05
C ASP A 72 -12.70 8.88 -35.01
N LEU A 73 -11.65 9.49 -35.57
CA LEU A 73 -10.27 9.01 -35.43
C LEU A 73 -9.52 9.85 -34.38
N PRO A 74 -9.11 9.26 -33.25
CA PRO A 74 -8.37 10.02 -32.24
C PRO A 74 -6.98 10.41 -32.74
N ASP A 75 -6.62 11.67 -32.49
CA ASP A 75 -5.37 12.32 -32.87
C ASP A 75 -4.37 12.35 -31.71
N VAL A 76 -3.09 12.60 -32.00
CA VAL A 76 -2.01 12.53 -31.00
C VAL A 76 -1.27 13.85 -30.90
N TYR A 77 -1.11 14.36 -29.68
CA TYR A 77 -0.30 15.54 -29.39
C TYR A 77 0.83 15.22 -28.40
N PHE A 78 2.05 15.67 -28.69
CA PHE A 78 3.21 15.52 -27.81
C PHE A 78 3.75 16.86 -27.35
N THR A 79 4.14 16.92 -26.08
CA THR A 79 4.96 18.03 -25.57
C THR A 79 6.45 17.71 -25.62
N SER A 80 7.25 18.74 -25.84
CA SER A 80 8.71 18.66 -25.83
C SER A 80 9.27 19.57 -24.74
N ASN A 81 10.13 19.01 -23.87
CA ASN A 81 10.82 19.80 -22.87
C ASN A 81 11.76 20.84 -23.50
N GLN A 82 12.28 20.56 -24.69
CA GLN A 82 13.10 21.49 -25.45
C GLN A 82 12.75 21.40 -26.93
N GLY A 83 12.10 22.44 -27.46
CA GLY A 83 11.78 22.54 -28.88
C GLY A 83 10.29 22.70 -29.15
N SER A 84 9.85 22.27 -30.33
CA SER A 84 8.45 22.37 -30.75
C SER A 84 7.65 21.18 -30.24
N ASN A 85 6.48 21.45 -29.68
CA ASN A 85 5.42 20.46 -29.49
C ASN A 85 4.91 19.99 -30.86
N LYS A 86 4.21 18.84 -30.91
CA LYS A 86 3.78 18.21 -32.16
C LYS A 86 2.34 17.70 -32.11
N LEU A 87 1.55 18.08 -33.11
CA LEU A 87 0.19 17.57 -33.35
C LEU A 87 0.18 16.68 -34.60
N TYR A 88 -0.31 15.46 -34.43
CA TYR A 88 -0.41 14.43 -35.46
C TYR A 88 -1.87 14.08 -35.72
N LEU A 89 -2.34 14.41 -36.92
CA LEU A 89 -3.69 14.07 -37.39
C LEU A 89 -3.73 12.59 -37.82
N ASN A 90 -4.64 11.81 -37.25
CA ASN A 90 -4.87 10.43 -37.61
C ASN A 90 -5.57 10.34 -38.98
N LYS A 91 -5.03 9.51 -39.87
CA LYS A 91 -5.57 9.22 -41.20
C LYS A 91 -6.17 7.81 -41.30
N GLY A 92 -6.23 7.09 -40.18
CA GLY A 92 -6.66 5.70 -40.04
C GLY A 92 -5.55 4.69 -40.32
N ASN A 93 -5.71 3.47 -39.80
CA ASN A 93 -4.75 2.36 -39.89
C ASN A 93 -3.34 2.78 -39.42
N PHE A 94 -3.26 3.43 -38.26
CA PHE A 94 -2.04 3.97 -37.66
C PHE A 94 -1.22 4.90 -38.56
N LYS A 95 -1.80 5.54 -39.58
CA LYS A 95 -1.11 6.54 -40.41
C LYS A 95 -1.40 7.93 -39.87
N PHE A 96 -0.35 8.67 -39.53
CA PHE A 96 -0.50 10.03 -39.01
C PHE A 96 0.10 11.09 -39.95
N GLU A 97 -0.40 12.32 -39.87
CA GLU A 97 0.09 13.50 -40.58
C GLU A 97 0.50 14.57 -39.56
N ASP A 98 1.77 15.01 -39.57
CA ASP A 98 2.21 16.14 -38.73
C ASP A 98 1.59 17.45 -39.26
N ILE A 99 0.55 17.92 -38.58
CA ILE A 99 -0.15 19.17 -38.90
C ILE A 99 0.27 20.33 -37.98
N THR A 100 1.35 20.18 -37.21
CA THR A 100 1.76 21.17 -36.18
C THR A 100 1.86 22.59 -36.72
N LEU A 101 2.50 22.77 -37.88
CA LEU A 101 2.71 24.09 -38.48
C LEU A 101 1.43 24.68 -39.09
N THR A 102 0.60 23.84 -39.71
CA THR A 102 -0.66 24.27 -40.33
C THR A 102 -1.74 24.53 -39.29
N SER A 103 -1.71 23.82 -38.17
CA SER A 103 -2.63 23.97 -37.05
C SER A 103 -2.26 25.13 -36.11
N GLY A 104 -0.98 25.49 -36.02
CA GLY A 104 -0.50 26.58 -35.15
C GLY A 104 -0.19 26.15 -33.72
N THR A 105 -0.01 24.86 -33.47
CA THR A 105 0.09 24.23 -32.13
C THR A 105 1.52 23.92 -31.71
N ALA A 106 2.54 24.54 -32.35
CA ALA A 106 3.95 24.27 -32.06
C ALA A 106 4.41 24.65 -30.63
N GLY A 107 3.68 25.55 -29.96
CA GLY A 107 4.13 26.19 -28.72
C GLY A 107 5.21 27.25 -28.92
N LYS A 108 5.34 28.17 -27.96
CA LYS A 108 6.38 29.22 -27.95
C LYS A 108 7.22 29.23 -26.67
N ALA A 109 6.83 28.45 -25.66
CA ALA A 109 7.61 28.33 -24.44
C ALA A 109 8.94 27.59 -24.67
N ASP A 110 9.94 27.91 -23.85
CA ASP A 110 11.25 27.27 -23.92
C ASP A 110 11.22 25.83 -23.34
N TRP A 111 10.24 25.52 -22.49
CA TRP A 111 10.13 24.23 -21.80
C TRP A 111 8.68 23.81 -21.52
N SER A 112 8.16 22.85 -22.29
CA SER A 112 6.83 22.26 -22.07
C SER A 112 6.89 20.99 -21.23
N THR A 113 5.83 20.76 -20.44
CA THR A 113 5.65 19.63 -19.53
C THR A 113 4.35 18.89 -19.86
N GLY A 114 3.30 19.10 -19.06
CA GLY A 114 1.99 18.48 -19.20
C GLY A 114 1.17 18.95 -20.39
N VAL A 115 0.27 18.08 -20.85
CA VAL A 115 -0.79 18.43 -21.79
C VAL A 115 -2.12 17.80 -21.37
N THR A 116 -3.20 18.53 -21.61
CA THR A 116 -4.58 18.08 -21.44
C THR A 116 -5.41 18.51 -22.63
N MET A 117 -6.24 17.61 -23.15
CA MET A 117 -7.31 17.93 -24.10
C MET A 117 -8.67 18.01 -23.40
N ALA A 118 -9.35 19.13 -23.57
CA ALA A 118 -10.68 19.41 -23.03
C ALA A 118 -11.39 20.45 -23.92
N ASP A 119 -12.72 20.39 -24.01
CA ASP A 119 -13.53 21.45 -24.65
C ASP A 119 -13.75 22.58 -23.63
N VAL A 120 -12.81 23.53 -23.60
CA VAL A 120 -12.73 24.55 -22.53
C VAL A 120 -13.82 25.61 -22.71
N ASN A 121 -14.21 25.87 -23.96
CA ASN A 121 -15.17 26.93 -24.31
C ASN A 121 -16.60 26.39 -24.58
N GLY A 122 -16.79 25.07 -24.60
CA GLY A 122 -18.09 24.42 -24.82
C GLY A 122 -18.62 24.54 -26.25
N ASP A 123 -17.75 24.53 -27.25
CA ASP A 123 -18.12 24.61 -28.67
C ASP A 123 -18.20 23.24 -29.36
N GLY A 124 -17.83 22.17 -28.65
CA GLY A 124 -17.87 20.79 -29.10
C GLY A 124 -16.60 20.32 -29.80
N PHE A 125 -15.52 21.09 -29.76
CA PHE A 125 -14.20 20.68 -30.22
C PHE A 125 -13.20 20.61 -29.06
N LEU A 126 -12.29 19.64 -29.08
CA LEU A 126 -11.22 19.57 -28.07
C LEU A 126 -10.21 20.70 -28.30
N ASP A 127 -9.97 21.48 -27.24
CA ASP A 127 -8.87 22.42 -27.12
C ASP A 127 -7.63 21.72 -26.52
N ILE A 128 -6.46 22.35 -26.65
CA ILE A 128 -5.19 21.80 -26.12
C ILE A 128 -4.62 22.79 -25.10
N TYR A 129 -4.51 22.36 -23.84
CA TYR A 129 -3.82 23.12 -22.79
C TYR A 129 -2.45 22.53 -22.50
N VAL A 130 -1.40 23.36 -22.56
CA VAL A 130 0.00 22.96 -22.36
C VAL A 130 0.58 23.67 -21.16
N ASN A 131 1.07 22.89 -20.19
CA ASN A 131 1.83 23.39 -19.06
C ASN A 131 3.29 23.66 -19.47
N ASN A 132 3.86 24.73 -18.91
CA ASN A 132 5.21 25.17 -19.22
C ASN A 132 5.97 25.60 -17.95
N VAL A 133 7.30 25.45 -17.98
CA VAL A 133 8.20 26.00 -16.96
C VAL A 133 8.71 27.34 -17.43
N SER A 134 8.46 28.38 -16.64
CA SER A 134 8.76 29.77 -16.98
C SER A 134 9.46 30.52 -15.85
N ASP A 135 10.19 31.57 -16.19
CA ASP A 135 10.90 32.44 -15.24
C ASP A 135 11.84 31.71 -14.28
N TYR A 136 12.46 30.63 -14.77
CA TYR A 136 13.49 29.86 -14.08
C TYR A 136 14.74 29.73 -14.94
N LYS A 137 15.90 30.14 -14.41
CA LYS A 137 17.21 30.02 -15.08
C LYS A 137 17.25 30.54 -16.54
N GLY A 138 16.38 31.51 -16.88
CA GLY A 138 16.31 32.12 -18.20
C GLY A 138 15.28 31.51 -19.16
N LEU A 139 14.56 30.46 -18.74
CA LEU A 139 13.41 29.91 -19.47
C LEU A 139 12.30 30.96 -19.59
N LYS A 140 11.77 31.14 -20.80
CA LYS A 140 10.68 32.05 -21.13
C LYS A 140 9.45 31.27 -21.57
N GLY A 141 8.29 31.84 -21.30
CA GLY A 141 7.02 31.24 -21.68
C GLY A 141 5.92 31.62 -20.71
N HIS A 142 4.82 30.89 -20.84
CA HIS A 142 3.67 30.78 -19.95
C HIS A 142 2.95 29.50 -20.36
N ASN A 143 2.02 28.99 -19.55
CA ASN A 143 1.10 27.95 -20.01
C ASN A 143 0.30 28.44 -21.24
N GLU A 144 0.08 27.58 -22.22
CA GLU A 144 -0.55 27.93 -23.49
C GLU A 144 -1.89 27.19 -23.64
N LEU A 145 -2.95 27.89 -24.09
CA LEU A 145 -4.26 27.33 -24.39
C LEU A 145 -4.54 27.52 -25.87
N PHE A 146 -4.54 26.44 -26.64
CA PHE A 146 -4.86 26.43 -28.05
C PHE A 146 -6.34 26.15 -28.23
N ILE A 147 -7.13 27.18 -28.53
CA ILE A 147 -8.55 27.04 -28.84
C ILE A 147 -8.73 26.50 -30.25
N ASN A 148 -9.49 25.44 -30.40
CA ASN A 148 -9.78 24.81 -31.68
C ASN A 148 -10.77 25.66 -32.48
N ASN A 149 -10.42 26.02 -33.72
CA ASN A 149 -11.29 26.84 -34.57
C ASN A 149 -12.30 26.01 -35.39
N GLY A 150 -12.29 24.66 -35.25
CA GLY A 150 -13.17 23.73 -35.97
C GLY A 150 -12.76 23.44 -37.41
N ASP A 151 -11.59 23.89 -37.84
CA ASP A 151 -11.06 23.73 -39.20
C ASP A 151 -9.62 23.18 -39.25
N LEU A 152 -9.22 22.46 -38.19
CA LEU A 152 -7.86 21.96 -37.92
C LEU A 152 -6.82 23.06 -37.66
N SER A 153 -7.25 24.32 -37.51
CA SER A 153 -6.42 25.39 -36.98
C SER A 153 -6.76 25.72 -35.53
N PHE A 154 -5.78 26.24 -34.80
CA PHE A 154 -5.91 26.60 -33.40
C PHE A 154 -5.42 28.03 -33.14
N THR A 155 -6.02 28.66 -32.15
CA THR A 155 -5.67 30.02 -31.70
C THR A 155 -5.17 29.97 -30.25
N GLU A 156 -3.89 30.25 -30.04
CA GLU A 156 -3.34 30.43 -28.69
C GLU A 156 -4.03 31.63 -28.01
N SER A 157 -4.69 31.37 -26.88
CA SER A 157 -5.61 32.29 -26.20
C SER A 157 -5.47 32.27 -24.67
N ALA A 158 -4.40 31.72 -24.09
CA ALA A 158 -4.26 31.55 -22.64
C ALA A 158 -4.48 32.87 -21.89
N ALA A 159 -3.85 33.96 -22.36
CA ALA A 159 -3.97 35.28 -21.73
C ALA A 159 -5.39 35.87 -21.82
N ASN A 160 -6.15 35.53 -22.87
CA ASN A 160 -7.54 36.00 -23.01
C ASN A 160 -8.45 35.32 -21.97
N TYR A 161 -8.17 34.05 -21.67
CA TYR A 161 -8.90 33.27 -20.68
C TYR A 161 -8.34 33.39 -19.25
N GLY A 162 -7.20 34.07 -19.04
CA GLY A 162 -6.56 34.15 -17.72
C GLY A 162 -5.79 32.87 -17.32
N LEU A 163 -5.43 32.05 -18.30
CA LEU A 163 -4.73 30.77 -18.12
C LEU A 163 -3.24 30.83 -18.52
N ASP A 164 -2.68 32.03 -18.75
CA ASP A 164 -1.26 32.28 -19.10
C ASP A 164 -0.32 32.23 -17.89
N PHE A 165 -0.49 31.21 -17.05
CA PHE A 165 0.29 31.06 -15.82
C PHE A 165 1.81 31.02 -16.10
N LYS A 166 2.58 31.74 -15.28
CA LYS A 166 4.05 31.80 -15.33
C LYS A 166 4.65 31.25 -14.04
N GLY A 167 5.07 30.00 -14.11
CA GLY A 167 5.68 29.32 -12.98
C GLY A 167 6.17 27.95 -13.40
N PHE A 168 6.03 26.99 -12.49
CA PHE A 168 6.60 25.65 -12.58
C PHE A 168 5.50 24.63 -12.85
N GLY A 169 4.78 24.80 -13.97
CA GLY A 169 3.65 23.98 -14.34
C GLY A 169 4.05 22.51 -14.59
N THR A 170 3.31 21.58 -13.98
CA THR A 170 3.47 20.14 -14.21
C THR A 170 2.36 19.60 -15.10
N GLN A 171 1.09 19.73 -14.68
CA GLN A 171 -0.08 19.19 -15.38
C GLN A 171 -1.33 20.01 -15.02
N ALA A 172 -2.38 19.95 -15.85
CA ALA A 172 -3.70 20.47 -15.53
C ALA A 172 -4.75 19.35 -15.50
N VAL A 173 -5.81 19.54 -14.74
CA VAL A 173 -7.04 18.73 -14.86
C VAL A 173 -8.23 19.66 -14.99
N PHE A 174 -9.02 19.45 -16.04
CA PHE A 174 -10.28 20.15 -16.26
C PHE A 174 -11.44 19.33 -15.70
N PHE A 175 -12.25 19.94 -14.84
CA PHE A 175 -13.35 19.27 -14.14
C PHE A 175 -14.35 20.31 -13.61
N ASP A 176 -15.59 19.91 -13.39
CA ASP A 176 -16.68 20.77 -12.93
C ASP A 176 -16.80 20.66 -11.39
N TYR A 177 -16.05 21.48 -10.64
CA TYR A 177 -15.94 21.29 -9.18
C TYR A 177 -17.14 21.82 -8.40
N ASP A 178 -17.87 22.80 -8.95
CA ASP A 178 -19.04 23.41 -8.33
C ASP A 178 -20.38 23.00 -8.97
N ARG A 179 -20.33 22.10 -9.97
CA ARG A 179 -21.47 21.53 -10.71
C ARG A 179 -22.30 22.57 -11.45
N ASP A 180 -21.67 23.63 -11.94
CA ASP A 180 -22.32 24.66 -12.75
C ASP A 180 -22.28 24.37 -14.27
N ASN A 181 -21.74 23.20 -14.63
CA ASN A 181 -21.66 22.61 -15.97
C ASN A 181 -20.57 23.22 -16.88
N ASP A 182 -19.76 24.17 -16.43
CA ASP A 182 -18.50 24.50 -17.10
C ASP A 182 -17.29 23.78 -16.47
N LEU A 183 -16.19 23.69 -17.23
CA LEU A 183 -14.99 23.00 -16.78
C LEU A 183 -14.02 24.00 -16.16
N ASP A 184 -13.89 23.94 -14.84
CA ASP A 184 -12.84 24.59 -14.07
C ASP A 184 -11.49 23.90 -14.26
N VAL A 185 -10.42 24.48 -13.72
CA VAL A 185 -9.09 23.88 -13.83
C VAL A 185 -8.30 23.92 -12.53
N TYR A 186 -7.76 22.75 -12.16
CA TYR A 186 -6.69 22.65 -11.17
C TYR A 186 -5.35 22.61 -11.89
N LEU A 187 -4.46 23.56 -11.56
CA LEU A 187 -3.11 23.64 -12.08
C LEU A 187 -2.14 23.08 -11.05
N LEU A 188 -1.60 21.90 -11.34
CA LEU A 188 -0.54 21.28 -10.56
C LEU A 188 0.81 21.91 -10.90
N ASN A 189 1.51 22.36 -9.87
CA ASN A 189 2.84 22.95 -9.97
C ASN A 189 3.84 22.15 -9.11
N HIS A 190 5.13 22.31 -9.39
CA HIS A 190 6.19 21.72 -8.60
C HIS A 190 7.10 22.79 -7.99
N SER A 191 7.85 22.40 -6.96
CA SER A 191 8.78 23.29 -6.25
C SER A 191 10.22 23.03 -6.62
N VAL A 192 11.06 24.08 -6.61
CA VAL A 192 12.51 23.92 -6.76
C VAL A 192 13.13 23.59 -5.40
N HIS A 193 13.92 22.53 -5.34
CA HIS A 193 14.45 22.00 -4.08
C HIS A 193 15.55 22.92 -3.50
N ASP A 194 15.26 23.65 -2.43
CA ASP A 194 16.22 24.59 -1.80
C ASP A 194 16.16 24.57 -0.25
N ALA A 195 17.06 25.32 0.41
CA ALA A 195 17.14 25.31 1.87
C ALA A 195 15.85 25.77 2.57
N SER A 196 14.99 26.53 1.89
CA SER A 196 13.73 27.05 2.42
C SER A 196 12.56 26.07 2.31
N SER A 197 12.73 24.94 1.61
CA SER A 197 11.73 23.88 1.56
C SER A 197 11.83 22.88 2.71
N TYR A 198 12.88 22.98 3.55
CA TYR A 198 13.03 22.20 4.76
C TYR A 198 12.43 22.91 5.97
N GLY A 199 11.61 22.19 6.73
CA GLY A 199 11.01 22.71 7.96
C GLY A 199 9.78 21.94 8.39
N PRO A 200 9.01 22.48 9.35
CA PRO A 200 7.76 21.86 9.80
C PRO A 200 6.72 21.84 8.68
N ALA A 201 5.87 20.82 8.68
CA ALA A 201 4.77 20.62 7.74
C ALA A 201 3.84 21.84 7.63
N SER A 202 3.74 22.68 8.66
CA SER A 202 2.95 23.92 8.64
C SER A 202 3.35 24.90 7.54
N LEU A 203 4.53 24.75 6.94
CA LEU A 203 4.95 25.52 5.76
C LEU A 203 3.99 25.34 4.56
N ARG A 204 3.23 24.24 4.50
CA ARG A 204 2.23 23.98 3.45
C ARG A 204 1.05 24.97 3.45
N LEU A 205 0.84 25.66 4.57
CA LEU A 205 -0.18 26.71 4.70
C LEU A 205 0.28 28.06 4.10
N GLY A 206 1.54 28.15 3.67
CA GLY A 206 2.04 29.33 2.96
C GLY A 206 1.64 29.33 1.48
N THR A 207 1.86 30.47 0.82
CA THR A 207 1.62 30.65 -0.62
C THR A 207 2.92 30.93 -1.37
N HIS A 208 3.04 30.47 -2.61
CA HIS A 208 4.16 30.74 -3.48
C HIS A 208 3.73 30.94 -4.93
N GLU A 209 4.03 32.11 -5.49
CA GLU A 209 3.51 32.56 -6.79
C GLU A 209 3.82 31.63 -7.96
N LYS A 210 5.01 30.99 -7.95
CA LYS A 210 5.52 30.20 -9.08
C LYS A 210 5.35 28.69 -8.95
N SER A 211 5.28 28.17 -7.71
CA SER A 211 5.29 26.73 -7.44
C SER A 211 4.05 26.25 -6.71
N GLY A 212 3.23 27.16 -6.19
CA GLY A 212 2.00 26.80 -5.52
C GLY A 212 0.95 26.37 -6.52
N ASP A 213 0.23 25.30 -6.21
CA ASP A 213 -0.93 24.84 -6.99
C ASP A 213 -2.02 25.92 -7.03
N ARG A 214 -2.90 25.83 -8.03
CA ARG A 214 -3.99 26.78 -8.23
C ARG A 214 -5.28 26.09 -8.60
N LEU A 215 -6.39 26.60 -8.08
CA LEU A 215 -7.73 26.30 -8.61
C LEU A 215 -8.29 27.56 -9.26
N LEU A 216 -8.65 27.46 -10.52
CA LEU A 216 -9.22 28.56 -11.30
C LEU A 216 -10.64 28.18 -11.73
N LYS A 217 -11.61 29.00 -11.34
CA LYS A 217 -13.01 28.83 -11.69
C LYS A 217 -13.26 29.35 -13.11
N ASN A 218 -13.96 28.57 -13.94
CA ASN A 218 -14.43 29.00 -15.26
C ASN A 218 -15.72 29.85 -15.10
N LEU A 219 -15.88 30.88 -15.93
CA LEU A 219 -17.00 31.83 -15.86
C LEU A 219 -17.92 31.73 -17.10
N MET A 220 -17.76 30.69 -17.91
CA MET A 220 -18.51 30.50 -19.15
C MET A 220 -20.00 30.28 -18.88
N SER A 221 -20.35 29.57 -17.81
CA SER A 221 -21.72 29.40 -17.32
C SER A 221 -22.34 30.74 -16.91
N GLU A 222 -21.52 31.67 -16.41
CA GLU A 222 -21.88 33.04 -16.01
C GLU A 222 -21.90 34.04 -17.19
N GLY A 223 -21.47 33.59 -18.39
CA GLY A 223 -21.48 34.37 -19.63
C GLY A 223 -20.20 35.16 -19.90
N GLU A 224 -19.10 34.84 -19.22
CA GLU A 224 -17.78 35.43 -19.43
C GLU A 224 -16.75 34.38 -19.87
N ALA A 225 -16.05 34.62 -20.98
CA ALA A 225 -15.01 33.72 -21.49
C ALA A 225 -13.66 33.97 -20.79
N SER A 226 -13.60 33.67 -19.50
CA SER A 226 -12.40 33.85 -18.66
C SER A 226 -12.43 32.93 -17.44
N PHE A 227 -11.27 32.80 -16.78
CA PHE A 227 -11.10 32.10 -15.52
C PHE A 227 -10.72 33.08 -14.41
N THR A 228 -11.14 32.77 -13.18
CA THR A 228 -10.81 33.53 -11.97
C THR A 228 -10.12 32.64 -10.93
N ASP A 229 -9.08 33.17 -10.27
CA ASP A 229 -8.33 32.43 -9.25
C ASP A 229 -9.13 32.35 -7.94
N VAL A 230 -9.52 31.13 -7.57
CA VAL A 230 -10.27 30.82 -6.35
C VAL A 230 -9.44 30.03 -5.33
N THR A 231 -8.15 29.81 -5.58
CA THR A 231 -7.26 28.93 -4.80
C THR A 231 -7.37 29.13 -3.27
N ASN A 232 -7.30 30.38 -2.81
CA ASN A 232 -7.40 30.69 -1.38
C ASN A 232 -8.83 30.55 -0.83
N LEU A 233 -9.85 30.79 -1.67
CA LEU A 233 -11.26 30.70 -1.27
C LEU A 233 -11.71 29.24 -1.17
N SER A 234 -11.17 28.38 -2.03
CA SER A 234 -11.50 26.96 -2.10
C SER A 234 -10.71 26.09 -1.11
N GLY A 235 -9.71 26.65 -0.43
CA GLY A 235 -8.92 25.92 0.59
C GLY A 235 -7.77 25.08 0.03
N ILE A 236 -7.40 25.27 -1.23
CA ILE A 236 -6.27 24.56 -1.87
C ILE A 236 -4.93 25.09 -1.35
N TYR A 237 -4.01 24.20 -0.98
CA TYR A 237 -2.65 24.58 -0.61
C TYR A 237 -1.86 25.04 -1.84
N SER A 238 -1.15 26.15 -1.70
CA SER A 238 -0.41 26.79 -2.80
C SER A 238 1.03 27.09 -2.39
N SER A 239 1.66 26.19 -1.65
CA SER A 239 2.92 26.47 -0.96
C SER A 239 4.18 26.18 -1.78
N ARG A 240 5.33 26.59 -1.24
CA ARG A 240 6.67 26.28 -1.80
C ARG A 240 7.17 24.87 -1.52
N ILE A 241 6.42 24.10 -0.75
CA ILE A 241 6.79 22.72 -0.39
C ILE A 241 5.85 21.69 -1.03
N GLY A 242 4.90 22.13 -1.86
CA GLY A 242 4.20 21.25 -2.81
C GLY A 242 5.14 20.84 -3.94
N TYR A 243 5.43 19.55 -4.04
CA TYR A 243 6.30 18.94 -5.04
C TYR A 243 5.43 18.15 -6.04
N GLY A 244 4.44 18.82 -6.62
CA GLY A 244 3.37 18.20 -7.40
C GLY A 244 3.85 17.48 -8.66
N LEU A 245 3.64 16.16 -8.72
CA LEU A 245 3.97 15.30 -9.86
C LEU A 245 2.80 14.48 -10.42
N GLY A 246 1.68 14.38 -9.70
CA GLY A 246 0.47 13.70 -10.16
C GLY A 246 -0.79 14.41 -9.66
N VAL A 247 -1.84 14.42 -10.48
CA VAL A 247 -3.15 14.97 -10.13
C VAL A 247 -4.25 14.14 -10.81
N LYS A 248 -5.28 13.78 -10.05
CA LYS A 248 -6.50 13.18 -10.57
C LYS A 248 -7.72 13.79 -9.90
N ALA A 249 -8.75 14.06 -10.71
CA ALA A 249 -10.09 14.43 -10.26
C ALA A 249 -11.02 13.21 -10.41
N ALA A 250 -11.70 12.85 -9.32
CA ALA A 250 -12.60 11.69 -9.24
C ALA A 250 -13.53 11.84 -8.03
N ASP A 251 -14.65 11.12 -8.00
CA ASP A 251 -15.51 11.04 -6.80
C ASP A 251 -14.93 9.98 -5.86
N ILE A 252 -14.02 10.39 -4.97
CA ILE A 252 -13.18 9.46 -4.19
C ILE A 252 -13.95 8.90 -3.00
N ASN A 253 -14.85 9.69 -2.43
CA ASN A 253 -15.66 9.31 -1.27
C ASN A 253 -17.08 8.81 -1.63
N ASN A 254 -17.44 8.77 -2.91
CA ASN A 254 -18.73 8.38 -3.46
C ASN A 254 -19.93 9.26 -3.00
N ASP A 255 -19.71 10.55 -2.76
CA ASP A 255 -20.78 11.53 -2.45
C ASP A 255 -21.32 12.26 -3.70
N GLY A 256 -20.76 11.94 -4.87
CA GLY A 256 -21.11 12.47 -6.18
C GLY A 256 -20.35 13.73 -6.56
N TRP A 257 -19.59 14.36 -5.65
CA TRP A 257 -18.78 15.55 -5.95
C TRP A 257 -17.37 15.13 -6.37
N PRO A 258 -16.77 15.81 -7.35
CA PRO A 258 -15.39 15.51 -7.71
C PRO A 258 -14.44 16.03 -6.63
N ASP A 259 -13.67 15.09 -6.08
CA ASP A 259 -12.54 15.27 -5.20
C ASP A 259 -11.22 15.34 -6.00
N LEU A 260 -10.11 15.67 -5.32
CA LEU A 260 -8.77 15.69 -5.92
C LEU A 260 -7.76 14.87 -5.10
N TYR A 261 -6.95 14.07 -5.79
CA TYR A 261 -5.76 13.42 -5.20
C TYR A 261 -4.47 13.91 -5.86
N ILE A 262 -3.55 14.42 -5.04
CA ILE A 262 -2.30 15.06 -5.47
C ILE A 262 -1.10 14.29 -4.95
N SER A 263 -0.21 13.91 -5.85
CA SER A 263 1.09 13.30 -5.50
C SER A 263 2.16 14.37 -5.28
N ASN A 264 2.82 14.34 -4.13
CA ASN A 264 3.98 15.19 -3.83
C ASN A 264 5.26 14.37 -3.61
N ASP A 265 6.33 14.75 -4.30
CA ASP A 265 7.64 14.12 -4.13
C ASP A 265 8.31 14.48 -2.77
N PHE A 266 9.35 13.73 -2.42
CA PHE A 266 10.24 13.92 -1.25
C PHE A 266 9.67 13.68 0.15
N HIS A 267 9.34 14.77 0.84
CA HIS A 267 9.01 14.78 2.27
C HIS A 267 7.69 15.46 2.56
N GLU A 268 7.11 16.14 1.56
CA GLU A 268 5.75 16.64 1.68
C GLU A 268 4.77 15.47 1.55
N ASN A 269 3.63 15.60 2.22
CA ASN A 269 2.54 14.64 2.10
C ASN A 269 1.90 14.76 0.71
N ASP A 270 1.36 13.66 0.20
CA ASP A 270 0.28 13.76 -0.80
C ASP A 270 -0.90 14.57 -0.22
N TYR A 271 -1.78 15.05 -1.09
CA TYR A 271 -3.01 15.75 -0.65
C TYR A 271 -4.24 15.03 -1.16
N LEU A 272 -5.21 14.80 -0.28
CA LEU A 272 -6.54 14.33 -0.63
C LEU A 272 -7.54 15.43 -0.27
N TYR A 273 -8.02 16.15 -1.27
CA TYR A 273 -8.99 17.22 -1.12
C TYR A 273 -10.39 16.69 -1.35
N ILE A 274 -11.19 16.69 -0.28
CA ILE A 274 -12.60 16.31 -0.33
C ILE A 274 -13.46 17.53 -0.58
N ASN A 275 -14.23 17.53 -1.67
CA ASN A 275 -15.13 18.61 -2.04
C ASN A 275 -16.30 18.69 -1.04
N GLN A 276 -16.60 19.89 -0.56
CA GLN A 276 -17.68 20.11 0.40
C GLN A 276 -19.02 20.47 -0.26
N GLY A 277 -19.05 20.63 -1.59
CA GLY A 277 -20.24 21.02 -2.35
C GLY A 277 -20.67 22.47 -2.18
N ASP A 278 -19.85 23.31 -1.53
CA ASP A 278 -20.09 24.73 -1.30
C ASP A 278 -19.02 25.64 -1.94
N GLY A 279 -18.23 25.07 -2.86
CA GLY A 279 -17.10 25.72 -3.51
C GLY A 279 -15.78 25.61 -2.74
N THR A 280 -15.75 24.86 -1.63
CA THR A 280 -14.54 24.62 -0.84
C THR A 280 -14.14 23.13 -0.79
N PHE A 281 -12.87 22.89 -0.51
CA PHE A 281 -12.30 21.58 -0.27
C PHE A 281 -11.75 21.48 1.17
N THR A 282 -11.83 20.28 1.74
CA THR A 282 -11.11 19.93 2.97
C THR A 282 -9.99 18.96 2.64
N GLU A 283 -8.75 19.30 3.01
CA GLU A 283 -7.64 18.34 2.95
C GLU A 283 -7.77 17.32 4.10
N ASP A 284 -7.87 16.05 3.74
CA ASP A 284 -8.36 14.98 4.63
C ASP A 284 -7.51 13.70 4.58
N LEU A 285 -6.29 13.74 3.99
CA LEU A 285 -5.46 12.56 3.72
C LEU A 285 -5.25 11.71 4.99
N GLN A 286 -4.72 12.30 6.07
CA GLN A 286 -4.37 11.57 7.30
C GLN A 286 -5.58 11.01 8.06
N LYS A 287 -6.80 11.41 7.70
CA LYS A 287 -8.02 10.83 8.29
C LYS A 287 -8.48 9.58 7.55
N ARG A 288 -8.00 9.35 6.33
CA ARG A 288 -8.52 8.37 5.37
C ARG A 288 -7.48 7.37 4.90
N ILE A 289 -6.20 7.77 4.91
CA ILE A 289 -5.06 6.99 4.42
C ILE A 289 -3.97 6.97 5.51
N ALA A 290 -3.53 5.77 5.88
CA ALA A 290 -2.57 5.57 6.97
C ALA A 290 -1.13 5.97 6.58
N HIS A 291 -0.73 5.67 5.34
CA HIS A 291 0.57 6.05 4.78
C HIS A 291 0.49 6.22 3.26
N THR A 292 1.46 6.95 2.69
CA THR A 292 1.58 7.14 1.25
C THR A 292 2.94 6.70 0.72
N SER A 293 3.08 6.69 -0.60
CA SER A 293 4.39 6.68 -1.24
C SER A 293 5.22 7.89 -0.75
N ARG A 294 6.54 7.72 -0.75
CA ARG A 294 7.49 8.76 -0.39
C ARG A 294 7.91 9.58 -1.60
N TYR A 295 8.22 8.91 -2.69
CA TYR A 295 8.59 9.55 -3.94
C TYR A 295 7.37 9.51 -4.85
N SER A 296 6.25 10.09 -4.41
CA SER A 296 4.99 10.05 -5.14
C SER A 296 5.13 10.75 -6.50
N MET A 297 5.12 9.96 -7.56
CA MET A 297 5.19 10.41 -8.96
C MET A 297 3.78 10.53 -9.55
N GLY A 298 3.53 10.03 -10.76
CA GLY A 298 2.18 10.04 -11.31
C GLY A 298 1.21 9.19 -10.49
N ASN A 299 -0.07 9.56 -10.56
CA ASN A 299 -1.17 8.85 -9.92
C ASN A 299 -2.32 8.62 -10.89
N ASN A 300 -3.26 7.75 -10.49
CA ASN A 300 -4.56 7.59 -11.13
C ASN A 300 -5.59 7.09 -10.11
N VAL A 301 -6.86 7.22 -10.47
CA VAL A 301 -7.99 6.77 -9.65
C VAL A 301 -8.93 5.96 -10.55
N ALA A 302 -9.24 4.74 -10.14
CA ALA A 302 -10.10 3.81 -10.88
C ALA A 302 -10.65 2.70 -9.96
N ASP A 303 -11.82 2.16 -10.28
CA ASP A 303 -12.39 0.97 -9.63
C ASP A 303 -11.66 -0.30 -10.14
N MET A 304 -10.70 -0.81 -9.38
CA MET A 304 -9.78 -1.87 -9.83
C MET A 304 -10.33 -3.30 -9.62
N ASN A 305 -11.34 -3.46 -8.77
CA ASN A 305 -11.94 -4.76 -8.43
C ASN A 305 -13.44 -4.84 -8.75
N ASN A 306 -13.99 -3.86 -9.46
CA ASN A 306 -15.38 -3.78 -9.89
C ASN A 306 -16.38 -3.81 -8.72
N ASP A 307 -16.03 -3.18 -7.58
CA ASP A 307 -16.92 -3.08 -6.42
C ASP A 307 -17.69 -1.75 -6.36
N GLY A 308 -17.46 -0.85 -7.32
CA GLY A 308 -18.09 0.46 -7.43
C GLY A 308 -17.42 1.54 -6.57
N LEU A 309 -16.32 1.22 -5.89
CA LEU A 309 -15.51 2.19 -5.14
C LEU A 309 -14.25 2.55 -5.94
N GLN A 310 -13.86 3.82 -5.89
CA GLN A 310 -12.66 4.29 -6.58
C GLN A 310 -11.40 4.02 -5.74
N ASP A 311 -10.44 3.29 -6.30
CA ASP A 311 -9.11 3.04 -5.69
C ASP A 311 -8.06 4.03 -6.21
N ILE A 312 -7.00 4.27 -5.43
CA ILE A 312 -5.94 5.23 -5.77
C ILE A 312 -4.61 4.52 -6.00
N ILE A 313 -4.01 4.71 -7.18
CA ILE A 313 -2.68 4.20 -7.53
C ILE A 313 -1.69 5.37 -7.53
N THR A 314 -0.57 5.22 -6.82
CA THR A 314 0.54 6.18 -6.82
C THR A 314 1.85 5.44 -7.06
N LEU A 315 2.68 6.00 -7.95
CA LEU A 315 3.96 5.40 -8.32
C LEU A 315 5.13 5.98 -7.52
N ASP A 316 6.20 5.19 -7.39
CA ASP A 316 7.46 5.49 -6.72
C ASP A 316 8.65 5.04 -7.61
N MET A 317 9.87 5.05 -7.06
CA MET A 317 11.10 4.66 -7.74
C MET A 317 11.76 3.37 -7.19
N LEU A 318 11.05 2.59 -6.37
CA LEU A 318 11.55 1.32 -5.82
C LEU A 318 11.84 0.28 -6.92
N PRO A 319 13.10 -0.15 -7.13
CA PRO A 319 13.43 -1.14 -8.16
C PRO A 319 12.92 -2.54 -7.83
N ASP A 320 12.41 -3.27 -8.83
CA ASP A 320 12.04 -4.69 -8.70
C ASP A 320 13.27 -5.63 -8.73
N SER A 321 14.35 -5.18 -9.38
CA SER A 321 15.55 -5.94 -9.60
C SER A 321 16.43 -5.88 -8.36
N PRO A 322 16.86 -7.04 -7.80
CA PRO A 322 17.69 -7.06 -6.61
C PRO A 322 19.02 -6.31 -6.81
N ASP A 323 19.56 -6.35 -8.03
CA ASP A 323 20.82 -5.66 -8.37
C ASP A 323 20.65 -4.16 -8.29
N LEU A 324 19.56 -3.63 -8.84
CA LEU A 324 19.26 -2.19 -8.82
C LEU A 324 18.84 -1.74 -7.42
N TYR A 325 17.99 -2.51 -6.74
CA TYR A 325 17.59 -2.28 -5.36
C TYR A 325 18.81 -2.07 -4.44
N MET A 326 19.80 -2.96 -4.51
CA MET A 326 21.01 -2.86 -3.67
C MET A 326 21.96 -1.70 -4.02
N LYS A 327 21.71 -0.98 -5.13
CA LYS A 327 22.50 0.16 -5.60
C LYS A 327 21.72 1.48 -5.59
N SER A 328 20.43 1.46 -5.24
CA SER A 328 19.56 2.64 -5.26
C SER A 328 19.24 3.09 -3.83
N ALA A 329 19.18 4.41 -3.63
CA ALA A 329 18.73 4.99 -2.37
C ALA A 329 17.27 4.60 -2.11
N GLY A 330 16.99 4.19 -0.86
CA GLY A 330 15.69 3.71 -0.43
C GLY A 330 15.19 4.46 0.81
N GLU A 331 14.82 3.71 1.84
CA GLU A 331 14.16 4.21 3.05
C GLU A 331 15.00 5.22 3.85
N ASP A 332 14.29 6.16 4.52
CA ASP A 332 14.89 7.06 5.49
C ASP A 332 15.33 6.30 6.73
N LYS A 333 16.55 6.53 7.21
CA LYS A 333 16.98 5.99 8.50
C LYS A 333 15.99 6.40 9.60
N TRP A 334 15.77 5.51 10.57
CA TRP A 334 14.72 5.65 11.58
C TRP A 334 14.73 7.02 12.29
N GLN A 335 15.91 7.60 12.55
CA GLN A 335 16.03 8.93 13.16
C GLN A 335 15.41 10.06 12.32
N VAL A 336 15.55 9.95 10.99
CA VAL A 336 14.99 10.93 10.04
C VAL A 336 13.47 10.83 10.02
N SER A 337 12.92 9.61 10.04
CA SER A 337 11.48 9.37 10.15
C SER A 337 10.90 9.97 11.44
N GLU A 338 11.58 9.80 12.58
CA GLU A 338 11.16 10.39 13.86
C GLU A 338 11.18 11.94 13.83
N ILE A 339 12.16 12.54 13.16
CA ILE A 339 12.21 14.00 12.96
C ILE A 339 11.04 14.48 12.09
N LYS A 340 10.75 13.79 10.98
CA LYS A 340 9.63 14.12 10.07
C LYS A 340 8.28 14.04 10.79
N SER A 341 8.05 12.99 11.57
CA SER A 341 6.84 12.84 12.39
C SER A 341 6.68 14.01 13.38
N ARG A 342 7.76 14.39 14.09
CA ARG A 342 7.76 15.58 14.98
C ARG A 342 7.50 16.89 14.25
N TYR A 343 7.80 16.95 12.95
CA TYR A 343 7.55 18.11 12.09
C TYR A 343 6.12 18.12 11.53
N GLY A 344 5.33 17.07 11.75
CA GLY A 344 3.92 16.99 11.33
C GLY A 344 3.71 16.38 9.94
N TYR A 345 4.71 15.71 9.38
CA TYR A 345 4.56 14.93 8.14
C TYR A 345 3.93 13.58 8.44
N ALA A 346 3.13 13.08 7.49
CA ALA A 346 2.48 11.78 7.57
C ALA A 346 3.50 10.64 7.34
N PRO A 347 3.17 9.40 7.75
CA PRO A 347 3.98 8.23 7.41
C PRO A 347 4.10 8.06 5.88
N GLN A 348 5.32 7.78 5.42
CA GLN A 348 5.64 7.52 4.02
C GLN A 348 6.55 6.30 3.90
N VAL A 349 6.41 5.54 2.81
CA VAL A 349 7.23 4.36 2.49
C VAL A 349 7.78 4.45 1.07
N VAL A 350 8.96 3.86 0.83
CA VAL A 350 9.55 3.78 -0.52
C VAL A 350 8.99 2.56 -1.24
N GLN A 351 7.89 2.76 -1.97
CA GLN A 351 7.21 1.80 -2.86
C GLN A 351 6.04 2.47 -3.59
N ASN A 352 5.57 1.89 -4.68
CA ASN A 352 4.24 2.22 -5.21
C ASN A 352 3.18 1.91 -4.13
N THR A 353 2.11 2.69 -4.08
CA THR A 353 0.94 2.39 -3.24
C THR A 353 -0.31 2.15 -4.09
N LEU A 354 -1.12 1.20 -3.69
CA LEU A 354 -2.45 0.92 -4.23
C LEU A 354 -3.43 1.00 -3.06
N GLN A 355 -4.02 2.17 -2.89
CA GLN A 355 -4.97 2.47 -1.83
C GLN A 355 -6.33 1.90 -2.25
N LYS A 356 -6.63 0.71 -1.74
CA LYS A 356 -7.95 0.10 -1.91
C LYS A 356 -8.97 0.86 -1.07
N ASN A 357 -10.07 1.28 -1.70
CA ASN A 357 -11.20 1.87 -0.99
C ASN A 357 -11.99 0.78 -0.27
N ILE A 358 -12.18 0.92 1.03
CA ILE A 358 -12.91 -0.04 1.86
C ILE A 358 -14.31 0.47 2.27
N GLY A 359 -14.75 1.57 1.67
CA GLY A 359 -16.01 2.25 1.99
C GLY A 359 -15.83 3.43 2.94
N ASP A 360 -16.85 4.28 3.05
CA ASP A 360 -16.86 5.53 3.83
C ASP A 360 -15.71 6.52 3.49
N GLY A 361 -15.10 6.33 2.31
CA GLY A 361 -13.90 7.01 1.84
C GLY A 361 -12.67 6.74 2.72
N MET A 362 -12.54 5.53 3.26
CA MET A 362 -11.37 5.02 3.97
C MET A 362 -10.57 4.08 3.07
N PHE A 363 -9.25 4.03 3.27
CA PHE A 363 -8.35 3.27 2.39
C PHE A 363 -7.34 2.41 3.15
N ILE A 364 -6.86 1.37 2.47
CA ILE A 364 -5.71 0.54 2.86
C ILE A 364 -4.74 0.39 1.67
N ASP A 365 -3.43 0.53 1.90
CA ASP A 365 -2.46 0.18 0.85
C ASP A 365 -2.38 -1.36 0.72
N VAL A 366 -2.53 -1.87 -0.49
CA VAL A 366 -2.41 -3.30 -0.82
C VAL A 366 -1.33 -3.59 -1.86
N ALA A 367 -0.42 -2.65 -2.17
CA ALA A 367 0.55 -2.80 -3.26
C ALA A 367 1.48 -4.02 -3.12
N ASN A 368 1.88 -4.39 -1.90
CA ASN A 368 2.70 -5.59 -1.66
C ASN A 368 1.88 -6.87 -1.86
N TYR A 369 0.66 -6.90 -1.34
CA TYR A 369 -0.30 -7.99 -1.59
C TYR A 369 -0.54 -8.19 -3.09
N ALA A 370 -0.78 -7.08 -3.79
CA ALA A 370 -1.05 -7.02 -5.22
C ALA A 370 0.19 -7.30 -6.08
N SER A 371 1.38 -7.37 -5.50
CA SER A 371 2.65 -7.58 -6.22
C SER A 371 2.99 -6.47 -7.22
N ILE A 372 2.54 -5.23 -6.97
CA ILE A 372 2.86 -4.04 -7.79
C ILE A 372 3.65 -2.96 -7.05
N SER A 373 4.13 -3.24 -5.83
CA SER A 373 4.86 -2.27 -4.98
C SER A 373 6.20 -1.79 -5.54
N ALA A 374 6.80 -2.52 -6.49
CA ALA A 374 8.10 -2.18 -7.07
C ALA A 374 8.04 -2.24 -8.60
N SER A 375 8.35 -1.12 -9.25
CA SER A 375 8.47 -1.01 -10.70
C SER A 375 9.61 -0.10 -11.13
N ASP A 376 10.63 0.13 -10.31
CA ASP A 376 11.74 1.08 -10.59
C ASP A 376 11.22 2.51 -10.84
N TRP A 377 12.00 3.40 -11.47
CA TRP A 377 11.72 4.82 -11.65
C TRP A 377 10.48 5.12 -12.51
N SER A 378 9.31 5.04 -11.88
CA SER A 378 8.01 4.97 -12.56
C SER A 378 7.32 6.32 -12.70
N TRP A 379 6.59 6.53 -13.79
CA TRP A 379 5.96 7.83 -14.09
C TRP A 379 4.45 7.76 -14.30
N SER A 380 3.95 7.15 -15.38
CA SER A 380 2.53 7.17 -15.75
C SER A 380 1.83 5.87 -15.36
N PRO A 381 0.90 5.87 -14.40
CA PRO A 381 0.00 4.74 -14.17
C PRO A 381 -1.25 4.88 -15.04
N LEU A 382 -1.46 3.93 -15.95
CA LEU A 382 -2.64 3.86 -16.82
C LEU A 382 -3.44 2.59 -16.50
N PRO A 383 -4.46 2.67 -15.62
CA PRO A 383 -5.42 1.61 -15.46
C PRO A 383 -6.39 1.59 -16.63
N ALA A 384 -6.49 0.45 -17.31
CA ALA A 384 -7.43 0.19 -18.41
C ALA A 384 -7.49 -1.32 -18.67
N ASP A 385 -8.60 -1.80 -19.22
CA ASP A 385 -8.77 -3.21 -19.57
C ASP A 385 -8.17 -3.48 -20.97
N PHE A 386 -6.89 -3.90 -21.02
CA PHE A 386 -6.14 -4.01 -22.28
C PHE A 386 -6.37 -5.35 -22.99
N ASP A 387 -6.70 -6.42 -22.27
CA ASP A 387 -7.05 -7.73 -22.83
C ASP A 387 -8.57 -8.01 -22.88
N ARG A 388 -9.37 -7.02 -22.46
CA ARG A 388 -10.82 -6.95 -22.54
C ARG A 388 -11.52 -8.01 -21.70
N ASP A 389 -10.90 -8.45 -20.60
CA ASP A 389 -11.40 -9.51 -19.73
C ASP A 389 -12.40 -9.03 -18.65
N GLY A 390 -12.66 -7.73 -18.60
CA GLY A 390 -13.55 -7.07 -17.66
C GLY A 390 -12.85 -6.50 -16.42
N TYR A 391 -11.54 -6.68 -16.27
CA TYR A 391 -10.74 -6.11 -15.19
C TYR A 391 -9.73 -5.10 -15.74
N LYS A 392 -9.58 -3.97 -15.03
CA LYS A 392 -8.58 -2.96 -15.41
C LYS A 392 -7.18 -3.49 -15.09
N ASP A 393 -6.38 -3.71 -16.13
CA ASP A 393 -4.93 -3.91 -16.05
C ASP A 393 -4.20 -2.61 -15.69
N LEU A 394 -2.88 -2.65 -15.55
CA LEU A 394 -2.07 -1.47 -15.22
C LEU A 394 -0.78 -1.39 -16.06
N PHE A 395 -0.72 -0.38 -16.93
CA PHE A 395 0.51 0.01 -17.64
C PHE A 395 1.26 1.10 -16.87
N ILE A 396 2.59 0.95 -16.79
CA ILE A 396 3.49 1.89 -16.09
C ILE A 396 4.68 2.25 -16.98
N THR A 397 4.84 3.53 -17.29
CA THR A 397 6.07 4.04 -17.93
C THR A 397 7.22 4.16 -16.95
N ASN A 398 8.44 3.98 -17.45
CA ASN A 398 9.59 3.80 -16.58
C ASN A 398 10.90 4.36 -17.13
N GLY A 399 11.80 4.70 -16.20
CA GLY A 399 13.18 5.08 -16.45
C GLY A 399 13.45 6.58 -16.31
N ILE A 400 14.71 6.89 -16.02
CA ILE A 400 15.24 8.26 -16.01
C ILE A 400 16.59 8.28 -16.71
N TYR A 401 16.81 9.28 -17.57
CA TYR A 401 18.02 9.35 -18.40
C TYR A 401 19.31 9.47 -17.59
N LYS A 402 19.23 10.07 -16.40
CA LYS A 402 20.33 10.22 -15.46
C LYS A 402 19.81 9.89 -14.06
N ARG A 403 20.45 8.92 -13.39
CA ARG A 403 19.99 8.35 -12.11
C ARG A 403 20.71 9.00 -10.92
N PRO A 404 20.15 10.02 -10.27
CA PRO A 404 20.77 10.66 -9.12
C PRO A 404 20.67 9.81 -7.83
N ASN A 405 19.80 8.81 -7.79
CA ASN A 405 19.61 7.93 -6.62
C ASN A 405 20.61 6.76 -6.55
N ASP A 406 21.57 6.67 -7.47
CA ASP A 406 22.62 5.64 -7.41
C ASP A 406 23.56 5.89 -6.21
N LEU A 407 23.70 4.88 -5.35
CA LEU A 407 24.41 4.99 -4.08
C LEU A 407 25.92 5.16 -4.25
N ASP A 408 26.53 4.59 -5.30
CA ASP A 408 27.96 4.81 -5.60
C ASP A 408 28.17 6.25 -6.09
N TYR A 409 27.24 6.80 -6.89
CA TYR A 409 27.24 8.20 -7.29
C TYR A 409 27.05 9.16 -6.09
N ILE A 410 26.11 8.86 -5.18
CA ILE A 410 25.90 9.64 -3.95
C ILE A 410 27.16 9.62 -3.08
N GLN A 411 27.82 8.46 -2.95
CA GLN A 411 29.08 8.35 -2.20
C GLN A 411 30.20 9.18 -2.85
N TYR A 412 30.28 9.17 -4.18
CA TYR A 412 31.23 10.00 -4.93
C TYR A 412 31.02 11.50 -4.68
N LEU A 413 29.77 11.98 -4.70
CA LEU A 413 29.43 13.38 -4.40
C LEU A 413 29.89 13.81 -3.01
N ALA A 414 29.62 12.98 -1.99
CA ALA A 414 30.02 13.26 -0.61
C ALA A 414 31.54 13.37 -0.46
N ASN A 415 32.31 12.52 -1.15
CA ASN A 415 33.76 12.55 -1.12
C ASN A 415 34.33 13.83 -1.76
N ILE A 416 33.76 14.31 -2.86
CA ILE A 416 34.23 15.55 -3.51
C ILE A 416 33.88 16.79 -2.69
N GLN A 417 32.70 16.84 -2.05
CA GLN A 417 32.35 17.96 -1.14
C GLN A 417 33.33 18.07 0.04
N ASN A 418 33.82 16.94 0.55
CA ASN A 418 34.79 16.89 1.64
C ASN A 418 36.22 17.28 1.23
N LEU A 419 36.55 17.25 -0.06
CA LEU A 419 37.88 17.58 -0.60
C LEU A 419 38.09 19.08 -0.88
N ASN A 420 37.38 19.97 -0.18
CA ASN A 420 37.48 21.43 -0.33
C ASN A 420 38.93 21.96 -0.23
N ASN A 421 39.61 21.98 -1.37
CA ASN A 421 40.83 22.71 -1.65
C ASN A 421 40.77 23.20 -3.11
N ALA A 422 40.78 24.53 -3.25
CA ALA A 422 41.08 25.31 -4.44
C ALA A 422 40.14 25.15 -5.66
N ALA A 423 39.22 26.13 -5.77
CA ALA A 423 38.84 26.95 -6.92
C ALA A 423 39.60 26.80 -8.28
N GLU A 424 39.80 25.61 -8.82
CA GLU A 424 40.17 25.40 -10.21
C GLU A 424 38.97 24.87 -11.01
N ASN A 425 38.25 25.83 -11.61
CA ASN A 425 37.23 25.69 -12.65
C ASN A 425 35.98 24.86 -12.29
N GLU A 426 34.99 25.55 -11.70
CA GLU A 426 33.67 25.03 -11.33
C GLU A 426 32.97 24.27 -12.47
N ASP A 427 33.10 24.75 -13.71
CA ASP A 427 32.53 24.11 -14.90
C ASP A 427 33.10 22.71 -15.13
N LYS A 428 34.42 22.54 -14.99
CA LYS A 428 35.08 21.22 -15.15
C LYS A 428 34.64 20.24 -14.07
N ARG A 429 34.41 20.74 -12.84
CA ARG A 429 33.92 19.93 -11.73
C ARG A 429 32.49 19.47 -12.00
N LEU A 430 31.61 20.36 -12.45
CA LEU A 430 30.22 20.02 -12.78
C LEU A 430 30.15 18.98 -13.91
N GLN A 431 30.96 19.14 -14.95
CA GLN A 431 31.07 18.16 -16.05
C GLN A 431 31.52 16.78 -15.55
N GLU A 432 32.50 16.71 -14.65
CA GLU A 432 32.95 15.43 -14.10
C GLU A 432 31.88 14.79 -13.22
N ILE A 433 31.17 15.58 -12.38
CA ILE A 433 30.04 15.09 -11.60
C ILE A 433 28.96 14.50 -12.51
N MET A 434 28.54 15.21 -13.55
CA MET A 434 27.52 14.74 -14.49
C MET A 434 27.94 13.47 -15.25
N LYS A 435 29.24 13.31 -15.51
CA LYS A 435 29.79 12.14 -16.19
C LYS A 435 29.73 10.89 -15.32
N GLN A 436 29.87 11.02 -14.01
CA GLN A 436 29.78 9.90 -13.06
C GLN A 436 28.33 9.44 -12.81
N MET A 437 27.33 10.30 -13.07
CA MET A 437 25.94 9.92 -12.89
C MET A 437 25.49 8.90 -13.97
N PRO A 438 25.02 7.71 -13.57
CA PRO A 438 24.72 6.63 -14.51
C PRO A 438 23.47 6.90 -15.35
N THR A 439 23.41 6.27 -16.51
CA THR A 439 22.25 6.25 -17.42
C THR A 439 21.83 4.80 -17.59
N LEU A 440 20.54 4.52 -17.37
CA LEU A 440 19.97 3.18 -17.56
C LEU A 440 18.64 3.28 -18.29
N LYS A 441 18.50 2.53 -19.38
CA LYS A 441 17.22 2.33 -20.06
C LYS A 441 16.59 1.06 -19.51
N ILE A 442 15.30 1.12 -19.20
CA ILE A 442 14.52 0.00 -18.68
C ILE A 442 13.19 -0.08 -19.43
N LYS A 443 12.59 -1.28 -19.43
CA LYS A 443 11.29 -1.50 -20.08
C LYS A 443 10.16 -0.92 -19.23
N ASN A 444 9.04 -0.64 -19.88
CA ASN A 444 7.80 -0.28 -19.18
C ASN A 444 7.17 -1.54 -18.56
N TYR A 445 6.37 -1.34 -17.52
CA TYR A 445 5.70 -2.42 -16.80
C TYR A 445 4.26 -2.53 -17.28
N MET A 446 3.79 -3.77 -17.39
CA MET A 446 2.38 -4.09 -17.61
C MET A 446 2.00 -5.19 -16.64
N TYR A 447 0.92 -4.95 -15.92
CA TYR A 447 0.37 -5.86 -14.93
C TYR A 447 -1.04 -6.25 -15.33
N GLN A 448 -1.24 -7.54 -15.59
CA GLN A 448 -2.56 -8.12 -15.83
C GLN A 448 -3.30 -8.23 -14.50
N ASN A 449 -4.51 -7.71 -14.43
CA ASN A 449 -5.38 -7.87 -13.27
C ASN A 449 -6.04 -9.25 -13.30
N GLN A 450 -5.90 -10.03 -12.22
CA GLN A 450 -6.47 -11.39 -12.14
C GLN A 450 -7.72 -11.44 -11.25
N GLY A 451 -8.26 -10.28 -10.87
CA GLY A 451 -9.30 -10.14 -9.86
C GLY A 451 -8.75 -10.13 -8.43
N ASP A 452 -9.58 -9.68 -7.47
CA ASP A 452 -9.26 -9.61 -6.03
C ASP A 452 -7.91 -8.94 -5.71
N PHE A 453 -7.54 -7.90 -6.48
CA PHE A 453 -6.25 -7.20 -6.38
C PHE A 453 -5.01 -8.10 -6.59
N ALA A 454 -5.15 -9.27 -7.21
CA ALA A 454 -4.02 -10.09 -7.61
C ALA A 454 -3.53 -9.64 -9.00
N PHE A 455 -2.29 -9.15 -9.11
CA PHE A 455 -1.71 -8.77 -10.40
C PHE A 455 -0.56 -9.67 -10.80
N LYS A 456 -0.43 -9.84 -12.12
CA LYS A 456 0.67 -10.58 -12.74
C LYS A 456 1.43 -9.68 -13.70
N GLN A 457 2.74 -9.54 -13.51
CA GLN A 457 3.56 -8.82 -14.49
C GLN A 457 3.62 -9.59 -15.82
N VAL A 458 3.20 -8.95 -16.91
CA VAL A 458 3.06 -9.54 -18.25
C VAL A 458 3.79 -8.77 -19.35
N SER A 459 4.58 -7.73 -19.01
CA SER A 459 5.31 -6.89 -19.98
C SER A 459 5.95 -7.67 -21.13
N ASP A 460 6.69 -8.74 -20.81
CA ASP A 460 7.37 -9.52 -21.82
C ASP A 460 6.41 -10.41 -22.62
N SER A 461 5.46 -11.07 -21.96
CA SER A 461 4.49 -11.91 -22.68
C SER A 461 3.56 -11.12 -23.59
N TRP A 462 3.34 -9.83 -23.30
CA TRP A 462 2.48 -8.93 -24.06
C TRP A 462 3.25 -8.05 -25.06
N GLY A 463 4.56 -8.24 -25.24
CA GLY A 463 5.33 -7.56 -26.30
C GLY A 463 5.95 -6.20 -25.92
N LEU A 464 5.84 -5.78 -24.67
CA LEU A 464 6.35 -4.50 -24.15
C LEU A 464 7.81 -4.59 -23.69
N HIS A 465 8.69 -5.07 -24.56
CA HIS A 465 10.10 -5.36 -24.24
C HIS A 465 11.06 -4.18 -24.39
N GLN A 466 10.64 -3.12 -25.07
CA GLN A 466 11.56 -2.07 -25.50
C GLN A 466 12.02 -1.22 -24.32
N ALA A 467 13.32 -1.27 -24.01
CA ALA A 467 13.91 -0.43 -22.98
C ALA A 467 14.04 1.03 -23.44
N SER A 468 13.73 1.96 -22.53
CA SER A 468 13.72 3.41 -22.76
C SER A 468 13.90 4.20 -21.46
N CYS A 469 13.79 5.52 -21.57
CA CYS A 469 13.44 6.43 -20.48
C CYS A 469 12.09 7.05 -20.87
N SER A 470 11.01 6.33 -20.54
CA SER A 470 9.62 6.68 -20.88
C SER A 470 9.02 7.54 -19.77
N ASN A 471 8.22 8.54 -20.12
CA ASN A 471 7.60 9.44 -19.13
C ASN A 471 6.09 9.52 -19.32
N GLY A 472 5.59 10.47 -20.13
CA GLY A 472 4.16 10.53 -20.46
C GLY A 472 3.69 9.36 -21.32
N ALA A 473 2.48 8.88 -21.06
CA ALA A 473 1.79 7.91 -21.89
C ALA A 473 0.28 8.14 -21.85
N ALA A 474 -0.39 7.75 -22.93
CA ALA A 474 -1.84 7.79 -23.08
C ALA A 474 -2.32 6.57 -23.88
N TYR A 475 -3.57 6.18 -23.67
CA TYR A 475 -4.24 5.16 -24.45
C TYR A 475 -5.45 5.71 -25.21
N GLY A 476 -5.87 4.98 -26.24
CA GLY A 476 -7.05 5.23 -27.07
C GLY A 476 -7.15 4.18 -28.16
N ASP A 477 -8.29 4.09 -28.83
CA ASP A 477 -8.50 3.14 -29.94
C ASP A 477 -8.14 3.84 -31.28
N LEU A 478 -6.87 3.74 -31.69
CA LEU A 478 -6.30 4.57 -32.76
C LEU A 478 -6.69 4.10 -34.17
N ASP A 479 -7.17 2.87 -34.33
CA ASP A 479 -7.65 2.34 -35.60
C ASP A 479 -9.15 1.95 -35.62
N ASN A 480 -9.85 2.16 -34.51
CA ASN A 480 -11.27 1.92 -34.29
C ASN A 480 -11.69 0.44 -34.38
N ASP A 481 -10.82 -0.48 -33.98
CA ASP A 481 -11.11 -1.91 -33.98
C ASP A 481 -11.71 -2.45 -32.66
N GLY A 482 -11.75 -1.61 -31.62
CA GLY A 482 -12.37 -1.89 -30.33
C GLY A 482 -11.42 -2.43 -29.27
N ASP A 483 -10.11 -2.36 -29.46
CA ASP A 483 -9.12 -2.51 -28.40
C ASP A 483 -8.38 -1.18 -28.12
N LEU A 484 -7.58 -1.15 -27.04
CA LEU A 484 -6.89 0.06 -26.60
C LEU A 484 -5.40 0.01 -26.96
N ASP A 485 -4.98 0.96 -27.79
CA ASP A 485 -3.59 1.18 -28.18
C ASP A 485 -2.84 2.06 -27.17
N LEU A 486 -1.50 2.07 -27.26
CA LEU A 486 -0.65 2.87 -26.38
C LEU A 486 0.28 3.80 -27.16
N VAL A 487 0.36 5.06 -26.72
CA VAL A 487 1.36 6.02 -27.18
C VAL A 487 2.22 6.47 -26.02
N VAL A 488 3.55 6.45 -26.19
CA VAL A 488 4.52 6.72 -25.12
C VAL A 488 5.54 7.78 -25.56
N ASN A 489 5.69 8.83 -24.75
CA ASN A 489 6.72 9.85 -24.90
C ASN A 489 8.02 9.42 -24.21
N ASN A 490 9.13 9.48 -24.95
CA ASN A 490 10.45 9.03 -24.51
C ASN A 490 11.46 10.18 -24.53
N VAL A 491 12.27 10.31 -23.48
CA VAL A 491 13.40 11.23 -23.46
C VAL A 491 14.55 10.70 -24.30
N ASN A 492 15.04 11.52 -25.24
CA ASN A 492 16.19 11.23 -26.10
C ASN A 492 16.06 9.93 -26.92
N GLN A 493 14.83 9.53 -27.23
CA GLN A 493 14.47 8.39 -28.08
C GLN A 493 13.14 8.71 -28.79
N SER A 494 12.87 8.02 -29.91
CA SER A 494 11.60 8.19 -30.62
C SER A 494 10.43 7.75 -29.74
N ALA A 495 9.28 8.40 -29.89
CA ALA A 495 8.04 7.97 -29.24
C ALA A 495 7.70 6.52 -29.64
N PHE A 496 7.01 5.81 -28.75
CA PHE A 496 6.47 4.48 -29.08
C PHE A 496 4.99 4.60 -29.40
N VAL A 497 4.58 3.85 -30.42
CA VAL A 497 3.18 3.58 -30.75
C VAL A 497 3.04 2.07 -30.74
N TYR A 498 2.21 1.55 -29.84
CA TYR A 498 1.91 0.13 -29.77
C TYR A 498 0.49 -0.08 -30.25
N GLN A 499 0.36 -0.96 -31.23
CA GLN A 499 -0.91 -1.51 -31.65
C GLN A 499 -1.29 -2.65 -30.69
N ASN A 500 -2.50 -2.61 -30.14
CA ASN A 500 -3.09 -3.76 -29.50
C ASN A 500 -3.69 -4.70 -30.57
N ASN A 501 -3.65 -5.99 -30.32
CA ASN A 501 -4.05 -7.02 -31.27
C ASN A 501 -5.10 -7.95 -30.65
N ASP A 502 -5.87 -7.51 -29.66
CA ASP A 502 -6.91 -8.38 -29.12
C ASP A 502 -8.06 -8.50 -30.13
N THR A 503 -8.46 -9.73 -30.42
CA THR A 503 -9.54 -10.04 -31.38
C THR A 503 -10.61 -10.95 -30.78
N SER A 504 -10.47 -11.33 -29.52
CA SER A 504 -11.21 -12.45 -28.92
C SER A 504 -12.43 -12.02 -28.11
N SER A 505 -12.32 -10.91 -27.40
CA SER A 505 -13.21 -10.53 -26.30
C SER A 505 -14.21 -9.47 -26.74
N ASN A 506 -15.39 -9.45 -26.09
CA ASN A 506 -16.39 -8.44 -26.37
C ASN A 506 -16.02 -7.09 -25.75
N PHE A 507 -16.52 -6.00 -26.31
CA PHE A 507 -16.28 -4.65 -25.79
C PHE A 507 -17.50 -3.72 -25.90
N LEU A 508 -17.45 -2.60 -25.19
CA LEU A 508 -18.33 -1.45 -25.38
C LEU A 508 -17.52 -0.14 -25.24
N LYS A 509 -17.59 0.74 -26.24
CA LYS A 509 -17.13 2.13 -26.13
C LYS A 509 -18.31 3.06 -25.93
N VAL A 510 -18.27 3.94 -24.94
CA VAL A 510 -19.33 4.91 -24.66
C VAL A 510 -18.80 6.34 -24.82
N LYS A 511 -19.24 7.02 -25.89
CA LYS A 511 -18.99 8.44 -26.14
C LYS A 511 -20.11 9.26 -25.48
N LEU A 512 -19.77 10.11 -24.51
CA LEU A 512 -20.74 10.96 -23.86
C LEU A 512 -20.87 12.32 -24.57
N ARG A 513 -22.10 12.85 -24.57
CA ARG A 513 -22.43 14.21 -24.98
C ARG A 513 -23.30 14.85 -23.88
N ALA A 514 -22.67 15.59 -22.97
CA ALA A 514 -23.36 16.21 -21.84
C ALA A 514 -23.84 17.64 -22.18
N GLY A 515 -23.85 18.55 -21.19
CA GLY A 515 -24.28 19.93 -21.36
C GLY A 515 -23.26 20.77 -22.14
N LYS A 516 -23.67 21.99 -22.52
CA LYS A 516 -22.93 22.86 -23.43
C LYS A 516 -21.46 23.10 -23.04
N TYR A 517 -21.15 23.32 -21.77
CA TYR A 517 -19.79 23.70 -21.31
C TYR A 517 -19.00 22.53 -20.68
N ASN A 518 -19.55 21.31 -20.75
CA ASN A 518 -18.87 20.07 -20.39
C ASN A 518 -19.26 19.01 -21.44
N THR A 519 -18.98 19.29 -22.72
CA THR A 519 -19.53 18.51 -23.85
C THR A 519 -19.20 17.02 -23.76
N TYR A 520 -18.01 16.67 -23.27
CA TYR A 520 -17.55 15.28 -23.15
C TYR A 520 -18.01 14.60 -21.86
N GLY A 521 -18.67 15.31 -20.94
CA GLY A 521 -19.24 14.75 -19.72
C GLY A 521 -18.19 14.29 -18.70
N PHE A 522 -17.08 15.01 -18.55
CA PHE A 522 -16.07 14.70 -17.52
C PHE A 522 -16.70 14.71 -16.13
N GLY A 523 -16.34 13.72 -15.32
CA GLY A 523 -16.91 13.43 -14.01
C GLY A 523 -18.07 12.43 -14.03
N SER A 524 -18.60 12.07 -15.22
CA SER A 524 -19.70 11.10 -15.31
C SER A 524 -19.27 9.70 -14.87
N LEU A 525 -20.13 9.03 -14.10
CA LEU A 525 -19.98 7.60 -13.78
C LEU A 525 -20.81 6.78 -14.78
N VAL A 526 -20.20 5.78 -15.39
CA VAL A 526 -20.83 4.91 -16.38
C VAL A 526 -20.72 3.47 -15.89
N SER A 527 -21.85 2.79 -15.70
CA SER A 527 -21.92 1.42 -15.22
C SER A 527 -22.62 0.51 -16.22
N VAL A 528 -21.96 -0.58 -16.59
CA VAL A 528 -22.50 -1.64 -17.44
C VAL A 528 -23.02 -2.76 -16.55
N HIS A 529 -24.32 -3.09 -16.66
CA HIS A 529 -24.92 -4.19 -15.90
C HIS A 529 -25.17 -5.41 -16.80
N SER A 530 -24.71 -6.59 -16.35
CA SER A 530 -25.00 -7.88 -16.97
C SER A 530 -25.17 -8.97 -15.90
N GLY A 531 -26.40 -9.41 -15.67
CA GLY A 531 -26.70 -10.41 -14.63
C GLY A 531 -26.34 -9.94 -13.22
N LYS A 532 -25.28 -10.53 -12.64
CA LYS A 532 -24.73 -10.13 -11.33
C LYS A 532 -23.49 -9.23 -11.44
N ASN A 533 -22.94 -9.08 -12.64
CA ASN A 533 -21.72 -8.34 -12.88
C ASN A 533 -22.08 -6.88 -13.14
N THR A 534 -21.29 -5.98 -12.55
CA THR A 534 -21.33 -4.55 -12.84
C THR A 534 -19.89 -4.09 -13.02
N ILE A 535 -19.61 -3.44 -14.14
CA ILE A 535 -18.31 -2.81 -14.41
C ILE A 535 -18.55 -1.31 -14.46
N THR A 536 -17.74 -0.54 -13.75
CA THR A 536 -17.91 0.90 -13.61
C THR A 536 -16.66 1.66 -14.04
N GLU A 537 -16.87 2.74 -14.78
CA GLU A 537 -15.84 3.69 -15.22
C GLU A 537 -16.27 5.11 -14.85
N GLN A 538 -15.34 5.91 -14.32
CA GLN A 538 -15.53 7.35 -14.17
C GLN A 538 -14.75 8.09 -15.26
N LEU A 539 -15.45 8.86 -16.08
CA LEU A 539 -14.85 9.50 -17.24
C LEU A 539 -14.05 10.76 -16.85
N GLN A 540 -12.74 10.72 -17.07
CA GLN A 540 -11.83 11.87 -16.95
C GLN A 540 -10.66 11.66 -17.93
N SER A 541 -10.27 12.70 -18.70
CA SER A 541 -9.23 12.58 -19.72
C SER A 541 -7.82 12.62 -19.12
N THR A 542 -7.57 13.47 -18.10
CA THR A 542 -6.27 13.51 -17.43
C THR A 542 -5.99 12.17 -16.76
N SER A 543 -4.96 11.49 -17.27
CA SER A 543 -4.60 10.11 -16.95
C SER A 543 -3.13 9.89 -17.32
N GLY A 544 -2.36 9.31 -16.40
CA GLY A 544 -0.91 9.20 -16.56
C GLY A 544 -0.15 10.49 -16.25
N PHE A 545 1.17 10.38 -16.14
CA PHE A 545 2.03 11.51 -15.81
C PHE A 545 2.07 12.50 -16.99
N GLN A 546 1.74 13.77 -16.72
CA GLN A 546 1.76 14.85 -17.72
C GLN A 546 0.86 14.63 -18.94
N SER A 547 -0.10 13.70 -18.89
CA SER A 547 -0.77 13.16 -20.07
C SER A 547 -2.29 13.16 -19.95
N SER A 548 -2.97 13.00 -21.09
CA SER A 548 -4.42 12.75 -21.14
C SER A 548 -4.77 11.70 -22.18
N SER A 549 -5.65 10.76 -21.83
CA SER A 549 -6.12 9.69 -22.74
C SER A 549 -7.39 10.10 -23.45
N GLU A 550 -7.80 9.29 -24.44
CA GLU A 550 -9.01 9.54 -25.22
C GLU A 550 -10.24 9.70 -24.29
N PRO A 551 -11.10 10.73 -24.47
CA PRO A 551 -12.23 10.99 -23.59
C PRO A 551 -13.43 10.07 -23.88
N ILE A 552 -13.24 8.77 -23.71
CA ILE A 552 -14.23 7.70 -23.93
C ILE A 552 -14.21 6.73 -22.75
N ALA A 553 -15.39 6.30 -22.28
CA ALA A 553 -15.48 5.20 -21.33
C ALA A 553 -15.42 3.87 -22.10
N PHE A 554 -14.45 3.02 -21.75
CA PHE A 554 -14.18 1.74 -22.38
C PHE A 554 -14.48 0.60 -21.41
N PHE A 555 -15.13 -0.45 -21.91
CA PHE A 555 -15.43 -1.66 -21.14
C PHE A 555 -15.03 -2.88 -21.96
N GLY A 556 -14.07 -3.66 -21.46
CA GLY A 556 -13.96 -5.05 -21.86
C GLY A 556 -15.05 -5.88 -21.20
N LEU A 557 -15.56 -6.85 -21.92
CA LEU A 557 -16.75 -7.62 -21.55
C LEU A 557 -16.52 -9.12 -21.67
N ASP A 558 -15.29 -9.57 -21.98
CA ASP A 558 -14.92 -10.97 -22.12
C ASP A 558 -15.96 -11.76 -22.93
N GLU A 559 -16.52 -12.84 -22.37
CA GLU A 559 -17.55 -13.69 -22.98
C GLU A 559 -19.00 -13.25 -22.65
N ILE A 560 -19.24 -12.04 -22.12
CA ILE A 560 -20.60 -11.56 -21.83
C ILE A 560 -21.46 -11.55 -23.10
N GLU A 561 -22.52 -12.37 -23.11
CA GLU A 561 -23.41 -12.52 -24.27
C GLU A 561 -24.48 -11.41 -24.37
N LYS A 562 -24.73 -10.66 -23.29
CA LYS A 562 -25.79 -9.66 -23.23
C LYS A 562 -25.54 -8.59 -22.15
N ILE A 563 -25.73 -7.33 -22.54
CA ILE A 563 -25.85 -6.21 -21.60
C ILE A 563 -27.33 -6.01 -21.25
N ASP A 564 -27.64 -5.95 -19.96
CA ASP A 564 -29.01 -5.71 -19.49
C ASP A 564 -29.36 -4.22 -19.54
N SER A 565 -28.43 -3.37 -19.11
CA SER A 565 -28.57 -1.91 -19.16
C SER A 565 -27.23 -1.19 -18.96
N LEU A 566 -27.13 0.01 -19.53
CA LEU A 566 -26.11 0.99 -19.22
C LEU A 566 -26.71 2.06 -18.30
N GLU A 567 -26.16 2.25 -17.11
CA GLU A 567 -26.48 3.36 -16.21
C GLU A 567 -25.43 4.47 -16.36
N ILE A 568 -25.87 5.71 -16.48
CA ILE A 568 -25.00 6.89 -16.52
C ILE A 568 -25.46 7.85 -15.44
N ILE A 569 -24.54 8.23 -14.56
CA ILE A 569 -24.69 9.35 -13.62
C ILE A 569 -23.90 10.52 -14.20
N TRP A 570 -24.62 11.54 -14.64
CA TRP A 570 -24.04 12.77 -15.18
C TRP A 570 -23.46 13.65 -14.04
N PRO A 571 -22.56 14.61 -14.34
CA PRO A 571 -21.88 15.42 -13.32
C PRO A 571 -22.85 16.24 -12.44
N ASP A 572 -24.00 16.64 -13.00
CA ASP A 572 -25.06 17.36 -12.26
C ASP A 572 -25.95 16.44 -11.39
N GLY A 573 -25.61 15.16 -11.32
CA GLY A 573 -26.32 14.11 -10.61
C GLY A 573 -27.52 13.53 -11.37
N THR A 574 -27.77 13.90 -12.63
CA THR A 574 -28.85 13.30 -13.41
C THR A 574 -28.53 11.84 -13.72
N ILE A 575 -29.49 10.93 -13.54
CA ILE A 575 -29.36 9.51 -13.90
C ILE A 575 -30.08 9.25 -15.23
N GLN A 576 -29.42 8.51 -16.10
CA GLN A 576 -29.94 8.02 -17.36
C GLN A 576 -29.65 6.53 -17.53
N ILE A 577 -30.70 5.75 -17.82
CA ILE A 577 -30.57 4.33 -18.12
C ILE A 577 -30.83 4.11 -19.60
N VAL A 578 -29.92 3.43 -20.28
CA VAL A 578 -30.01 3.08 -21.71
C VAL A 578 -30.15 1.58 -21.85
N ALA A 579 -31.20 1.13 -22.53
CA ALA A 579 -31.42 -0.27 -22.90
C ALA A 579 -32.35 -0.36 -24.14
N PRO A 580 -32.16 -1.34 -25.03
CA PRO A 580 -31.08 -2.33 -25.05
C PRO A 580 -29.73 -1.71 -25.47
N VAL A 581 -28.63 -2.39 -25.15
CA VAL A 581 -27.25 -2.01 -25.55
C VAL A 581 -26.64 -3.16 -26.34
N GLU A 582 -26.09 -2.85 -27.51
CA GLU A 582 -25.42 -3.83 -28.38
C GLU A 582 -23.97 -4.04 -27.93
N LEU A 583 -23.48 -5.28 -28.05
CA LEU A 583 -22.07 -5.63 -27.84
C LEU A 583 -21.21 -5.18 -29.03
N ASN A 584 -19.91 -5.01 -28.80
CA ASN A 584 -18.90 -4.70 -29.82
C ASN A 584 -19.24 -3.44 -30.61
N ALA A 585 -19.68 -2.42 -29.87
CA ALA A 585 -20.21 -1.20 -30.44
C ALA A 585 -19.61 0.03 -29.79
N THR A 586 -19.57 1.12 -30.57
CA THR A 586 -19.39 2.46 -30.06
C THR A 586 -20.74 3.14 -29.94
N LEU A 587 -21.17 3.40 -28.71
CA LEU A 587 -22.43 4.05 -28.40
C LEU A 587 -22.20 5.52 -28.07
N THR A 588 -22.84 6.43 -28.80
CA THR A 588 -22.89 7.85 -28.41
C THR A 588 -24.16 8.11 -27.61
N VAL A 589 -24.01 8.59 -26.37
CA VAL A 589 -25.14 8.91 -25.49
C VAL A 589 -25.21 10.41 -25.24
N GLN A 590 -26.32 11.00 -25.66
CA GLN A 590 -26.68 12.38 -25.33
C GLN A 590 -27.42 12.41 -23.99
N LYS A 591 -27.05 13.36 -23.12
CA LYS A 591 -27.75 13.62 -21.85
C LYS A 591 -29.22 13.96 -22.08
N ASP A 592 -30.11 13.29 -21.35
CA ASP A 592 -31.53 13.63 -21.27
C ASP A 592 -31.77 14.66 -20.16
N GLU A 593 -32.12 15.89 -20.54
CA GLU A 593 -32.48 17.00 -19.64
C GLU A 593 -33.71 16.71 -18.75
N LYS A 594 -34.48 15.64 -19.05
CA LYS A 594 -35.62 15.20 -18.24
C LYS A 594 -35.30 13.99 -17.35
N GLY A 595 -34.02 13.60 -17.27
CA GLY A 595 -33.57 12.51 -16.42
C GLY A 595 -33.94 12.73 -14.96
N GLN A 596 -34.03 11.63 -14.21
CA GLN A 596 -34.29 11.71 -12.78
C GLN A 596 -33.01 12.16 -12.09
N LYS A 597 -33.07 13.14 -11.19
CA LYS A 597 -31.92 13.41 -10.31
C LYS A 597 -31.67 12.18 -9.44
N ALA A 598 -30.41 11.81 -9.30
CA ALA A 598 -29.98 10.82 -8.34
C ALA A 598 -30.59 11.18 -6.97
N GLN A 599 -31.25 10.20 -6.35
CA GLN A 599 -31.40 10.27 -4.90
C GLN A 599 -30.01 10.18 -4.30
N ASP A 600 -29.81 10.90 -3.20
CA ASP A 600 -28.59 10.83 -2.40
C ASP A 600 -28.22 9.35 -2.18
N ARG A 601 -27.13 8.90 -2.82
CA ARG A 601 -26.71 7.49 -2.83
C ARG A 601 -25.97 7.10 -1.56
N SER A 602 -25.81 8.03 -0.61
CA SER A 602 -25.25 7.79 0.74
C SER A 602 -25.96 6.69 1.56
N GLY A 603 -26.89 5.91 0.99
CA GLY A 603 -27.55 4.78 1.64
C GLY A 603 -28.01 3.60 0.77
N GLN A 604 -27.91 3.61 -0.57
CA GLN A 604 -28.65 2.61 -1.39
C GLN A 604 -28.00 1.23 -1.56
N LEU A 605 -26.72 1.05 -1.17
CA LEU A 605 -26.04 -0.25 -1.18
C LEU A 605 -25.56 -0.71 0.21
N ILE A 606 -25.88 0.03 1.28
CA ILE A 606 -25.12 -0.07 2.52
C ILE A 606 -25.64 -1.24 3.36
N LYS A 607 -24.77 -2.25 3.50
CA LYS A 607 -24.67 -3.05 4.71
C LYS A 607 -24.40 -2.09 5.86
N ARG A 608 -25.43 -1.60 6.54
CA ARG A 608 -25.25 -0.58 7.57
C ARG A 608 -24.82 -1.25 8.86
N PHE A 609 -23.68 -0.80 9.35
CA PHE A 609 -23.16 -1.12 10.67
C PHE A 609 -23.57 0.02 11.60
N GLU A 610 -24.21 -0.27 12.73
CA GLU A 610 -24.36 0.71 13.80
C GLU A 610 -23.56 0.22 15.00
N ALA A 611 -22.45 0.91 15.31
CA ALA A 611 -21.66 0.64 16.50
C ALA A 611 -22.21 1.43 17.70
N LYS A 612 -22.45 0.75 18.83
CA LYS A 612 -22.63 1.42 20.13
C LYS A 612 -21.35 1.27 20.94
N SER A 613 -20.64 2.39 21.11
CA SER A 613 -19.41 2.42 21.88
C SER A 613 -19.65 2.78 23.34
N ILE A 614 -18.83 2.21 24.22
CA ILE A 614 -18.63 2.71 25.57
C ILE A 614 -17.15 3.07 25.69
N GLU A 615 -16.85 4.34 25.94
CA GLU A 615 -15.48 4.79 26.17
C GLU A 615 -14.98 4.22 27.50
N LEU A 616 -13.78 3.62 27.46
CA LEU A 616 -13.11 3.14 28.66
C LEU A 616 -12.15 4.22 29.19
N PRO A 617 -12.03 4.40 30.52
CA PRO A 617 -11.11 5.36 31.13
C PRO A 617 -9.65 4.87 31.15
N PHE A 618 -9.17 4.33 30.03
CA PHE A 618 -7.80 3.85 29.85
C PHE A 618 -7.29 4.13 28.43
N CYS A 619 -6.12 4.77 28.35
CA CYS A 619 -5.36 4.89 27.11
C CYS A 619 -3.93 4.44 27.36
N HIS A 620 -3.48 3.48 26.57
CA HIS A 620 -2.11 3.01 26.61
C HIS A 620 -1.17 4.10 26.09
N GLN A 621 -0.04 4.27 26.76
CA GLN A 621 1.02 5.18 26.32
C GLN A 621 2.35 4.45 26.40
N GLU A 622 2.88 4.14 25.23
CA GLU A 622 4.19 3.52 25.08
C GLU A 622 5.31 4.51 25.42
N ASN A 623 6.46 3.97 25.84
CA ASN A 623 7.68 4.74 26.02
C ASN A 623 8.38 5.06 24.68
N ASP A 624 9.43 5.88 24.72
CA ASP A 624 10.22 6.29 23.55
C ASP A 624 11.51 5.46 23.37
N TYR A 625 11.56 4.23 23.90
CA TYR A 625 12.74 3.38 23.78
C TYR A 625 13.02 3.01 22.32
N ALA A 626 14.29 3.10 21.92
CA ALA A 626 14.74 2.89 20.55
C ALA A 626 15.55 1.59 20.42
N ASP A 627 14.87 0.45 20.24
CA ASP A 627 15.47 -0.88 20.08
C ASP A 627 16.59 -0.91 19.03
N PHE A 628 16.38 -0.22 17.91
CA PHE A 628 17.33 -0.18 16.79
C PHE A 628 18.67 0.49 17.13
N ASN A 629 18.78 1.21 18.26
CA ASN A 629 20.07 1.70 18.76
C ASN A 629 20.84 0.65 19.55
N THR A 630 20.15 -0.37 20.06
CA THR A 630 20.74 -1.49 20.80
C THR A 630 21.18 -2.60 19.85
N GLN A 631 20.35 -2.91 18.83
CA GLN A 631 20.68 -3.88 17.79
C GLN A 631 20.12 -3.40 16.44
N PHE A 632 21.00 -2.95 15.54
CA PHE A 632 20.62 -2.24 14.30
C PHE A 632 19.86 -3.11 13.30
N LEU A 633 20.10 -4.42 13.33
CA LEU A 633 19.53 -5.38 12.39
C LEU A 633 18.24 -6.03 12.88
N LEU A 634 17.66 -5.55 14.00
CA LEU A 634 16.35 -6.03 14.44
C LEU A 634 15.29 -5.77 13.35
N PRO A 635 14.41 -6.75 13.08
CA PRO A 635 13.33 -6.57 12.11
C PRO A 635 12.19 -5.70 12.65
N TYR A 636 12.04 -5.58 13.96
CA TYR A 636 11.02 -4.78 14.62
C TYR A 636 11.41 -4.41 16.05
N LYS A 637 10.70 -3.44 16.65
CA LYS A 637 10.86 -3.13 18.08
C LYS A 637 10.25 -4.25 18.91
N THR A 638 11.08 -4.78 19.79
CA THR A 638 10.73 -5.83 20.73
C THR A 638 10.24 -5.29 22.07
N SER A 639 10.30 -3.98 22.26
CA SER A 639 9.88 -3.28 23.47
C SER A 639 8.40 -2.88 23.50
N THR A 640 7.66 -2.93 22.38
CA THR A 640 6.29 -2.39 22.25
C THR A 640 5.19 -3.46 22.18
N LYS A 641 5.34 -4.52 22.98
CA LYS A 641 4.50 -5.73 22.93
C LYS A 641 3.18 -5.63 23.68
N GLY A 642 3.10 -4.82 24.73
CA GLY A 642 1.85 -4.54 25.44
C GLY A 642 0.92 -3.64 24.61
N PRO A 643 -0.30 -3.36 25.10
CA PRO A 643 -0.81 -3.71 26.42
C PRO A 643 -1.41 -5.11 26.54
N ALA A 644 -1.29 -5.70 27.73
CA ALA A 644 -2.05 -6.87 28.16
C ALA A 644 -3.55 -6.57 28.41
N LEU A 645 -4.39 -7.58 28.26
CA LEU A 645 -5.82 -7.59 28.61
C LEU A 645 -6.14 -8.88 29.38
N ALA A 646 -6.92 -8.78 30.47
CA ALA A 646 -7.59 -9.92 31.10
C ALA A 646 -9.02 -9.54 31.48
N ILE A 647 -9.98 -10.44 31.30
CA ILE A 647 -11.41 -10.22 31.57
C ILE A 647 -11.91 -11.30 32.54
N GLY A 648 -12.68 -10.91 33.54
CA GLY A 648 -13.28 -11.82 34.51
C GLY A 648 -13.97 -11.09 35.66
N ASP A 649 -14.87 -11.77 36.36
CA ASP A 649 -15.59 -11.23 37.53
C ASP A 649 -14.66 -11.20 38.76
N ILE A 650 -13.76 -10.21 38.80
CA ILE A 650 -12.71 -10.08 39.83
C ILE A 650 -13.29 -9.78 41.22
N ASN A 651 -14.54 -9.33 41.30
CA ASN A 651 -15.17 -8.89 42.53
C ASN A 651 -16.31 -9.80 43.02
N GLY A 652 -16.73 -10.77 42.20
CA GLY A 652 -17.73 -11.78 42.51
C GLY A 652 -19.18 -11.29 42.46
N ASP A 653 -19.48 -10.21 41.72
CA ASP A 653 -20.84 -9.66 41.60
C ASP A 653 -21.64 -10.19 40.40
N GLY A 654 -21.04 -11.08 39.62
CA GLY A 654 -21.60 -11.68 38.42
C GLY A 654 -21.48 -10.80 37.17
N LEU A 655 -20.70 -9.72 37.20
CA LEU A 655 -20.38 -8.88 36.05
C LEU A 655 -18.91 -9.03 35.68
N ASP A 656 -18.62 -9.04 34.39
CA ASP A 656 -17.25 -9.08 33.92
C ASP A 656 -16.54 -7.74 34.20
N ASP A 657 -15.35 -7.82 34.78
CA ASP A 657 -14.41 -6.72 34.96
C ASP A 657 -13.21 -6.88 34.02
N MET A 658 -12.34 -5.88 33.92
CA MET A 658 -11.17 -5.95 33.04
C MET A 658 -9.90 -5.37 33.65
N TYR A 659 -8.79 -6.10 33.49
CA TYR A 659 -7.43 -5.62 33.73
C TYR A 659 -6.81 -5.16 32.42
N LEU A 660 -6.21 -3.96 32.44
CA LEU A 660 -5.52 -3.36 31.30
C LEU A 660 -4.08 -3.05 31.70
N GLY A 661 -3.14 -3.71 31.01
CA GLY A 661 -1.71 -3.60 31.26
C GLY A 661 -1.13 -2.25 30.86
N GLY A 662 -0.17 -1.75 31.65
CA GLY A 662 0.59 -0.54 31.32
C GLY A 662 1.94 -0.86 30.67
N ALA A 663 2.40 0.00 29.77
CA ALA A 663 3.79 0.03 29.35
C ALA A 663 4.71 0.52 30.47
N TYR A 664 6.02 0.37 30.27
CA TYR A 664 7.03 0.90 31.18
C TYR A 664 6.80 2.39 31.48
N GLY A 665 6.62 2.70 32.76
CA GLY A 665 6.35 4.04 33.27
C GLY A 665 4.85 4.35 33.47
N GLN A 666 3.96 3.52 32.94
CA GLN A 666 2.51 3.63 33.06
C GLN A 666 1.96 2.58 34.03
N SER A 667 1.09 3.00 34.94
CA SER A 667 0.40 2.06 35.83
C SER A 667 -0.77 1.39 35.13
N SER A 668 -0.83 0.07 35.26
CA SER A 668 -1.97 -0.78 34.88
C SER A 668 -3.25 -0.36 35.60
N GLN A 669 -4.40 -0.72 35.02
CA GLN A 669 -5.72 -0.33 35.52
C GLN A 669 -6.66 -1.53 35.60
N LEU A 670 -7.43 -1.58 36.68
CA LEU A 670 -8.58 -2.46 36.78
C LEU A 670 -9.83 -1.61 36.55
N LEU A 671 -10.70 -2.02 35.63
CA LEU A 671 -11.96 -1.35 35.37
C LEU A 671 -13.10 -2.24 35.85
N ILE A 672 -13.83 -1.75 36.84
CA ILE A 672 -14.94 -2.46 37.49
C ILE A 672 -16.26 -2.09 36.82
N GLN A 673 -17.04 -3.08 36.43
CA GLN A 673 -18.32 -2.88 35.79
C GLN A 673 -19.41 -2.53 36.82
N ILE A 674 -20.10 -1.41 36.61
CA ILE A 674 -21.18 -0.94 37.48
C ILE A 674 -22.32 -0.42 36.61
N ASN A 675 -23.45 -1.14 36.57
CA ASN A 675 -24.64 -0.77 35.79
C ASN A 675 -24.33 -0.47 34.30
N GLY A 676 -23.43 -1.26 33.70
CA GLY A 676 -22.98 -1.10 32.32
C GLY A 676 -22.05 0.09 32.05
N ARG A 677 -21.39 0.61 33.09
CA ARG A 677 -20.27 1.56 32.99
C ARG A 677 -19.03 0.94 33.63
N PHE A 678 -17.86 1.49 33.32
CA PHE A 678 -16.59 1.00 33.82
C PHE A 678 -15.92 2.06 34.69
N ASP A 679 -15.87 1.80 36.00
CA ASP A 679 -15.21 2.65 36.98
C ASP A 679 -13.77 2.19 37.18
N LYS A 680 -12.85 3.15 37.19
CA LYS A 680 -11.43 2.89 37.32
C LYS A 680 -11.04 2.61 38.78
N LEU A 681 -10.45 1.44 39.02
CA LEU A 681 -9.77 1.08 40.27
C LEU A 681 -8.26 0.98 40.03
N SER A 682 -7.49 1.74 40.82
CA SER A 682 -6.01 1.77 40.74
C SER A 682 -5.39 1.38 42.08
N PRO A 683 -5.27 0.08 42.39
CA PRO A 683 -4.54 -0.39 43.57
C PRO A 683 -3.14 0.22 43.69
N GLU A 684 -2.70 0.51 44.92
CA GLU A 684 -1.37 1.11 45.18
C GLU A 684 -0.23 0.23 44.62
N VAL A 685 -0.43 -1.08 44.62
CA VAL A 685 0.52 -2.05 44.06
C VAL A 685 0.80 -1.82 42.57
N PHE A 686 -0.22 -1.48 41.75
CA PHE A 686 -0.02 -1.18 40.32
C PHE A 686 0.76 0.13 40.11
N THR A 687 0.57 1.10 41.01
CA THR A 687 1.32 2.36 40.97
C THR A 687 2.81 2.12 41.27
N ARG A 688 3.11 1.26 42.24
CA ARG A 688 4.48 0.87 42.58
C ARG A 688 5.15 0.10 41.45
N ASP A 689 4.40 -0.79 40.81
CA ASP A 689 4.91 -1.72 39.80
C ASP A 689 4.78 -1.15 38.37
N LYS A 690 4.55 0.16 38.21
CA LYS A 690 4.50 0.84 36.91
C LYS A 690 5.78 0.81 36.07
N HIS A 691 6.89 0.30 36.61
CA HIS A 691 8.19 0.24 35.92
C HIS A 691 8.41 -1.14 35.27
N PHE A 692 7.36 -1.95 35.21
CA PHE A 692 7.31 -3.20 34.48
C PHE A 692 6.51 -2.97 33.19
N GLU A 693 6.76 -3.79 32.19
CA GLU A 693 6.03 -3.81 30.92
C GLU A 693 5.03 -4.96 30.95
N ASP A 694 3.73 -4.67 30.93
CA ASP A 694 2.67 -5.68 31.00
C ASP A 694 2.31 -6.18 29.59
N VAL A 695 2.82 -7.36 29.22
CA VAL A 695 2.66 -7.90 27.85
C VAL A 695 1.56 -8.95 27.70
N ALA A 696 1.25 -9.69 28.77
CA ALA A 696 0.11 -10.61 28.85
C ALA A 696 -0.41 -10.65 30.28
N ALA A 697 -1.70 -10.94 30.46
CA ALA A 697 -2.32 -11.05 31.76
C ALA A 697 -3.47 -12.05 31.72
N GLU A 698 -3.73 -12.72 32.84
CA GLU A 698 -4.85 -13.65 33.03
C GLU A 698 -5.45 -13.45 34.42
N MET A 699 -6.78 -13.64 34.52
CA MET A 699 -7.49 -13.68 35.80
C MET A 699 -7.77 -15.13 36.18
N LEU A 700 -7.28 -15.56 37.35
CA LEU A 700 -7.43 -16.94 37.82
C LEU A 700 -7.43 -16.98 39.35
N ASP A 701 -8.11 -17.97 39.93
CA ASP A 701 -8.01 -18.29 41.35
C ASP A 701 -6.66 -18.98 41.61
N PHE A 702 -5.63 -18.21 41.93
CA PHE A 702 -4.26 -18.70 42.04
C PHE A 702 -4.05 -19.37 43.41
N ASP A 703 -4.52 -18.77 44.51
CA ASP A 703 -4.36 -19.40 45.83
C ASP A 703 -5.48 -20.38 46.24
N ASN A 704 -6.45 -20.60 45.35
CA ASN A 704 -7.56 -21.53 45.48
C ASN A 704 -8.49 -21.18 46.66
N ASP A 705 -8.71 -19.89 46.88
CA ASP A 705 -9.59 -19.34 47.92
C ASP A 705 -11.00 -18.97 47.40
N GLY A 706 -11.18 -19.00 46.08
CA GLY A 706 -12.44 -18.78 45.38
C GLY A 706 -12.68 -17.35 44.89
N ASP A 707 -11.80 -16.40 45.17
CA ASP A 707 -11.75 -15.12 44.45
C ASP A 707 -10.70 -15.15 43.31
N LEU A 708 -10.89 -14.29 42.30
CA LEU A 708 -9.96 -14.24 41.16
C LEU A 708 -8.77 -13.33 41.51
N ASP A 709 -7.57 -13.84 41.24
CA ASP A 709 -6.30 -13.14 41.27
C ASP A 709 -5.90 -12.67 39.86
N ILE A 710 -4.81 -11.92 39.75
CA ILE A 710 -4.28 -11.45 38.47
C ILE A 710 -2.83 -11.91 38.30
N PHE A 711 -2.55 -12.71 37.28
CA PHE A 711 -1.20 -13.05 36.84
C PHE A 711 -0.82 -12.16 35.66
N VAL A 712 0.35 -11.51 35.73
CA VAL A 712 0.86 -10.60 34.69
C VAL A 712 2.25 -11.03 34.27
N ALA A 713 2.39 -11.32 32.98
CA ALA A 713 3.68 -11.57 32.35
C ALA A 713 4.41 -10.24 32.11
N SER A 714 5.68 -10.18 32.53
CA SER A 714 6.54 -9.02 32.35
C SER A 714 7.49 -9.24 31.18
N GLY A 715 7.50 -8.31 30.22
CA GLY A 715 8.31 -8.43 29.01
C GLY A 715 9.05 -7.15 28.64
N GLY A 716 9.21 -6.92 27.34
CA GLY A 716 9.86 -5.74 26.78
C GLY A 716 11.36 -5.95 26.55
N GLY A 717 11.79 -5.90 25.29
CA GLY A 717 13.16 -6.17 24.84
C GLY A 717 14.27 -5.23 25.29
N GLN A 718 14.07 -4.51 26.38
CA GLN A 718 14.93 -3.44 26.87
C GLN A 718 15.99 -3.92 27.86
N TYR A 719 15.76 -5.06 28.54
CA TYR A 719 16.56 -5.54 29.66
C TYR A 719 17.08 -6.97 29.45
N GLU A 720 18.23 -7.26 30.05
CA GLU A 720 18.81 -8.61 30.08
C GLU A 720 18.06 -9.54 31.03
N GLU A 721 18.03 -10.84 30.71
CA GLU A 721 17.45 -11.85 31.58
C GLU A 721 18.06 -11.83 32.99
N GLY A 722 17.23 -12.05 34.02
CA GLY A 722 17.64 -11.91 35.42
C GLY A 722 17.40 -10.52 36.02
N ASN A 723 17.15 -9.51 35.19
CA ASN A 723 16.77 -8.17 35.67
C ASN A 723 15.43 -8.24 36.46
N PRO A 724 15.32 -7.64 37.66
CA PRO A 724 14.09 -7.66 38.45
C PRO A 724 12.83 -7.11 37.76
N ILE A 725 12.99 -6.25 36.74
CA ILE A 725 11.88 -5.70 35.95
C ILE A 725 11.25 -6.76 35.03
N LEU A 726 11.96 -7.84 34.72
CA LEU A 726 11.45 -8.97 33.94
C LEU A 726 10.80 -10.05 34.81
N GLU A 727 10.63 -9.82 36.11
CA GLU A 727 9.91 -10.77 36.97
C GLU A 727 8.42 -10.66 36.71
N ASP A 728 7.81 -11.79 36.32
CA ASP A 728 6.35 -11.92 36.26
C ASP A 728 5.73 -11.62 37.64
N ARG A 729 4.48 -11.18 37.66
CA ARG A 729 3.81 -10.69 38.87
C ARG A 729 2.49 -11.41 39.07
N ILE A 730 2.23 -11.81 40.31
CA ILE A 730 0.92 -12.30 40.74
C ILE A 730 0.39 -11.31 41.78
N TYR A 731 -0.82 -10.80 41.54
CA TYR A 731 -1.53 -9.94 42.47
C TYR A 731 -2.66 -10.73 43.11
N ILE A 732 -2.46 -11.07 44.39
CA ILE A 732 -3.45 -11.78 45.19
C ILE A 732 -4.56 -10.82 45.59
N ASN A 733 -5.78 -11.15 45.21
CA ASN A 733 -7.00 -10.48 45.60
C ASN A 733 -7.38 -10.91 47.02
N ASN A 734 -7.94 -9.97 47.78
CA ASN A 734 -8.39 -10.23 49.14
C ASN A 734 -9.59 -9.33 49.36
N ASN A 735 -10.75 -9.73 48.81
CA ASN A 735 -11.96 -8.90 48.80
C ASN A 735 -11.73 -7.49 48.20
N GLY A 736 -11.09 -7.41 47.04
CA GLY A 736 -10.82 -6.18 46.30
C GLY A 736 -9.55 -5.43 46.72
N ASN A 737 -8.77 -5.95 47.67
CA ASN A 737 -7.48 -5.40 48.06
C ASN A 737 -6.31 -6.22 47.53
N PHE A 738 -5.65 -5.72 46.47
CA PHE A 738 -4.60 -6.45 45.76
C PHE A 738 -3.23 -6.30 46.42
N THR A 739 -2.54 -7.42 46.62
CA THR A 739 -1.15 -7.46 47.11
C THR A 739 -0.29 -8.38 46.25
N ARG A 740 1.02 -8.11 46.18
CA ARG A 740 1.94 -8.95 45.39
C ARG A 740 2.21 -10.26 46.12
N TYR A 741 2.13 -11.39 45.41
CA TYR A 741 2.59 -12.68 45.93
C TYR A 741 4.12 -12.65 46.12
N GLN A 742 4.60 -13.01 47.31
CA GLN A 742 6.02 -12.88 47.69
C GLN A 742 6.67 -14.19 48.19
N ASN A 743 5.94 -15.30 48.18
CA ASN A 743 6.44 -16.56 48.75
C ASN A 743 7.52 -17.22 47.87
N PHE A 744 7.59 -16.86 46.58
CA PHE A 744 8.53 -17.43 45.62
C PHE A 744 8.91 -16.39 44.54
N THR A 745 10.13 -16.51 43.99
CA THR A 745 10.64 -15.63 42.92
C THR A 745 10.46 -16.31 41.58
N LEU A 746 9.65 -15.70 40.71
CA LEU A 746 9.43 -16.22 39.37
C LEU A 746 10.66 -16.01 38.47
N PRO A 747 10.85 -16.86 37.43
CA PRO A 747 11.87 -16.64 36.43
C PRO A 747 11.78 -15.22 35.83
N ARG A 748 12.95 -14.60 35.64
CA ARG A 748 13.08 -13.24 35.11
C ARG A 748 13.49 -13.31 33.65
N LYS A 749 12.51 -13.51 32.77
CA LYS A 749 12.68 -13.81 31.35
C LYS A 749 11.90 -12.79 30.52
N ASN A 750 12.14 -12.76 29.21
CA ASN A 750 11.32 -11.95 28.31
C ASN A 750 10.01 -12.71 28.01
N SER A 751 9.14 -12.79 29.02
CA SER A 751 7.83 -13.41 28.90
C SER A 751 7.01 -12.71 27.80
N SER A 752 6.12 -13.45 27.15
CA SER A 752 5.35 -12.98 25.98
C SER A 752 3.88 -13.39 26.00
N CYS A 753 3.56 -14.57 26.53
CA CYS A 753 2.19 -15.08 26.58
C CYS A 753 1.95 -15.93 27.84
N LEU A 754 0.68 -16.17 28.13
CA LEU A 754 0.21 -17.04 29.21
C LEU A 754 -0.80 -18.05 28.66
N ALA A 755 -0.77 -19.29 29.16
CA ALA A 755 -1.83 -20.26 28.94
C ALA A 755 -2.20 -20.92 30.26
N VAL A 756 -3.48 -20.83 30.64
CA VAL A 756 -3.97 -21.19 31.97
C VAL A 756 -4.93 -22.37 31.87
N GLY A 757 -4.77 -23.38 32.74
CA GLY A 757 -5.65 -24.55 32.77
C GLY A 757 -5.26 -25.58 33.83
N ASP A 758 -6.20 -26.42 34.25
CA ASP A 758 -5.92 -27.60 35.10
C ASP A 758 -5.48 -28.77 34.22
N ILE A 759 -4.17 -28.88 33.98
CA ILE A 759 -3.61 -29.81 32.98
C ILE A 759 -3.34 -31.21 33.54
N ASN A 760 -3.52 -31.39 34.85
CA ASN A 760 -3.34 -32.66 35.55
C ASN A 760 -4.63 -33.17 36.21
N SER A 761 -5.74 -32.43 36.07
CA SER A 761 -7.06 -32.72 36.64
C SER A 761 -7.06 -32.85 38.17
N ASP A 762 -6.21 -32.10 38.87
CA ASP A 762 -6.15 -32.08 40.33
C ASP A 762 -7.05 -31.01 40.99
N GLY A 763 -7.75 -30.23 40.16
CA GLY A 763 -8.64 -29.15 40.57
C GLY A 763 -7.93 -27.84 40.85
N ARG A 764 -6.64 -27.70 40.52
CA ARG A 764 -5.86 -26.47 40.66
C ARG A 764 -5.43 -25.94 39.31
N THR A 765 -5.27 -24.63 39.24
CA THR A 765 -4.91 -23.95 38.00
C THR A 765 -3.39 -23.94 37.81
N ASP A 766 -2.94 -24.48 36.68
CA ASP A 766 -1.55 -24.42 36.23
C ASP A 766 -1.37 -23.31 35.18
N VAL A 767 -0.16 -22.75 35.09
CA VAL A 767 0.14 -21.61 34.20
C VAL A 767 1.38 -21.91 33.38
N PHE A 768 1.22 -21.99 32.05
CA PHE A 768 2.34 -21.92 31.13
C PHE A 768 2.72 -20.46 30.88
N VAL A 769 4.02 -20.17 30.98
CA VAL A 769 4.61 -18.87 30.65
C VAL A 769 5.53 -19.05 29.44
N GLY A 770 5.08 -18.52 28.30
CA GLY A 770 5.86 -18.45 27.08
C GLY A 770 6.81 -17.27 27.11
N ALA A 771 8.00 -17.46 26.54
CA ALA A 771 9.00 -16.42 26.38
C ALA A 771 9.48 -16.35 24.92
N ASP A 772 9.78 -15.13 24.46
CA ASP A 772 10.11 -14.88 23.05
C ASP A 772 11.62 -15.02 22.80
N PHE A 773 12.40 -13.95 23.01
CA PHE A 773 13.79 -13.91 22.57
C PHE A 773 14.75 -13.48 23.69
N THR A 774 16.03 -13.74 23.47
CA THR A 774 17.12 -13.32 24.37
C THR A 774 17.60 -11.91 24.04
N PHE A 775 17.73 -11.05 25.05
CA PHE A 775 18.23 -9.68 24.90
C PHE A 775 19.56 -9.62 24.13
N ARG A 776 19.62 -8.76 23.09
CA ARG A 776 20.75 -8.57 22.15
C ARG A 776 21.10 -9.77 21.27
N ASP A 777 20.33 -10.84 21.31
CA ASP A 777 20.56 -12.08 20.57
C ASP A 777 19.25 -12.52 19.85
N TYR A 778 18.64 -11.61 19.09
CA TYR A 778 17.44 -11.92 18.30
C TYR A 778 17.64 -13.15 17.40
N GLY A 779 16.66 -14.04 17.42
CA GLY A 779 16.76 -15.37 16.80
C GLY A 779 17.13 -16.49 17.77
N LYS A 780 17.59 -16.17 18.99
CA LYS A 780 17.73 -17.14 20.08
C LYS A 780 16.53 -17.06 21.02
N SER A 781 15.93 -18.21 21.29
CA SER A 781 14.78 -18.33 22.19
C SER A 781 15.13 -18.03 23.64
N SER A 782 14.22 -17.36 24.34
CA SER A 782 14.24 -17.30 25.80
C SER A 782 13.64 -18.58 26.40
N GLU A 783 13.95 -18.85 27.67
CA GLU A 783 13.49 -20.06 28.35
C GLU A 783 12.04 -19.91 28.80
N SER A 784 11.16 -20.76 28.27
CA SER A 784 9.75 -20.85 28.70
C SER A 784 9.59 -21.90 29.81
N TYR A 785 8.47 -21.84 30.55
CA TYR A 785 8.26 -22.72 31.69
C TYR A 785 6.80 -22.91 32.05
N LEU A 786 6.54 -23.97 32.81
CA LEU A 786 5.22 -24.32 33.32
C LEU A 786 5.23 -24.23 34.84
N LEU A 787 4.31 -23.47 35.41
CA LEU A 787 4.04 -23.38 36.84
C LEU A 787 2.95 -24.37 37.20
N LEU A 788 3.33 -25.43 37.89
CA LEU A 788 2.42 -26.43 38.42
C LEU A 788 1.96 -26.03 39.82
N SER A 789 0.66 -25.92 40.02
CA SER A 789 0.09 -25.68 41.34
C SER A 789 0.19 -26.95 42.18
N THR A 790 0.52 -26.79 43.47
CA THR A 790 0.51 -27.88 44.45
C THR A 790 -0.32 -27.45 45.66
N PRO A 791 -0.67 -28.37 46.58
CA PRO A 791 -1.45 -28.02 47.77
C PRO A 791 -0.85 -26.95 48.67
N THR A 792 0.45 -26.69 48.58
CA THR A 792 1.16 -25.75 49.47
C THR A 792 2.03 -24.72 48.76
N GLU A 793 2.48 -25.00 47.54
CA GLU A 793 3.46 -24.19 46.78
C GLU A 793 3.26 -24.36 45.26
N TYR A 794 4.15 -23.78 44.45
CA TYR A 794 4.21 -23.98 43.00
C TYR A 794 5.55 -24.63 42.59
N GLU A 795 5.51 -25.53 41.62
CA GLU A 795 6.70 -26.14 41.02
C GLU A 795 6.94 -25.61 39.60
N ILE A 796 8.16 -25.17 39.31
CA ILE A 796 8.55 -24.83 37.93
C ILE A 796 8.98 -26.10 37.21
N LYS A 797 8.22 -26.46 36.18
CA LYS A 797 8.60 -27.49 35.21
C LYS A 797 9.17 -26.88 33.94
N ARG A 798 10.21 -27.55 33.42
CA ARG A 798 10.93 -27.14 32.21
C ARG A 798 11.02 -28.31 31.25
N SER A 799 10.86 -28.03 29.96
CA SER A 799 11.07 -29.01 28.89
C SER A 799 11.62 -28.30 27.65
N PRO A 800 12.55 -28.91 26.89
CA PRO A 800 12.99 -28.37 25.61
C PRO A 800 11.85 -28.12 24.62
N VAL A 801 10.75 -28.89 24.71
CA VAL A 801 9.57 -28.73 23.84
C VAL A 801 8.84 -27.41 24.07
N PHE A 802 9.13 -26.71 25.17
CA PHE A 802 8.58 -25.39 25.47
C PHE A 802 9.41 -24.26 24.87
N ASN A 803 10.60 -24.51 24.32
CA ASN A 803 11.50 -23.41 23.92
C ASN A 803 11.31 -23.02 22.45
N GLY A 804 11.21 -21.72 22.18
CA GLY A 804 11.03 -21.12 20.86
C GLY A 804 10.95 -19.60 21.01
N MET A 805 10.77 -18.88 19.91
CA MET A 805 10.43 -17.46 19.96
C MET A 805 8.91 -17.31 20.10
N ILE A 806 8.39 -17.68 21.28
CA ILE A 806 6.96 -17.86 21.50
C ILE A 806 6.26 -16.51 21.58
N THR A 807 5.14 -16.40 20.87
CA THR A 807 4.26 -15.23 20.90
C THR A 807 2.91 -15.56 21.50
N ASP A 808 2.44 -16.80 21.39
CA ASP A 808 1.16 -17.23 21.95
C ASP A 808 1.12 -18.74 22.21
N ALA A 809 0.29 -19.15 23.16
CA ALA A 809 0.09 -20.55 23.53
C ALA A 809 -1.31 -20.78 24.11
N LYS A 810 -1.90 -21.95 23.81
CA LYS A 810 -3.25 -22.34 24.30
C LYS A 810 -3.29 -23.83 24.61
N TRP A 811 -4.18 -24.23 25.53
CA TRP A 811 -4.42 -25.62 25.88
C TRP A 811 -5.54 -26.22 25.01
N MET A 812 -5.34 -27.43 24.49
CA MET A 812 -6.37 -28.20 23.77
C MET A 812 -6.05 -29.69 23.90
N ASP A 813 -7.06 -30.50 24.19
CA ASP A 813 -6.97 -31.96 24.08
C ASP A 813 -7.09 -32.34 22.60
N TYR A 814 -5.96 -32.39 21.88
CA TYR A 814 -5.98 -32.54 20.42
C TYR A 814 -6.21 -33.99 19.97
N ASP A 815 -5.80 -34.97 20.78
CA ASP A 815 -5.91 -36.40 20.48
C ASP A 815 -6.98 -37.15 21.29
N ARG A 816 -7.74 -36.43 22.12
CA ARG A 816 -8.93 -36.89 22.86
C ARG A 816 -8.60 -37.98 23.88
N ASP A 817 -7.41 -37.94 24.47
CA ASP A 817 -6.99 -38.87 25.51
C ASP A 817 -7.41 -38.42 26.94
N GLY A 818 -7.90 -37.18 27.06
CA GLY A 818 -8.43 -36.59 28.27
C GLY A 818 -7.42 -35.79 29.09
N ASP A 819 -6.18 -35.63 28.63
CA ASP A 819 -5.27 -34.60 29.13
C ASP A 819 -5.13 -33.43 28.12
N PHE A 820 -4.79 -32.24 28.62
CA PHE A 820 -4.64 -31.06 27.77
C PHE A 820 -3.21 -30.96 27.25
N ASP A 821 -3.08 -30.79 25.93
CA ASP A 821 -1.81 -30.53 25.26
C ASP A 821 -1.59 -29.04 25.02
N LEU A 822 -0.33 -28.64 24.95
CA LEU A 822 0.03 -27.24 24.77
C LEU A 822 0.33 -26.93 23.31
N ILE A 823 -0.49 -26.08 22.70
CA ILE A 823 -0.28 -25.56 21.35
C ILE A 823 0.55 -24.30 21.47
N ILE A 824 1.63 -24.23 20.70
CA ILE A 824 2.63 -23.17 20.76
C ILE A 824 2.76 -22.56 19.37
N ALA A 825 2.67 -21.23 19.32
CA ALA A 825 2.93 -20.42 18.15
C ALA A 825 4.00 -19.36 18.45
N GLY A 826 4.75 -18.98 17.42
CA GLY A 826 5.88 -18.08 17.59
C GLY A 826 6.50 -17.63 16.28
N HIS A 827 7.53 -16.80 16.37
CA HIS A 827 8.30 -16.36 15.22
C HIS A 827 9.37 -17.39 14.85
N TRP A 828 9.63 -17.55 13.56
CA TRP A 828 10.67 -18.42 13.02
C TRP A 828 10.51 -19.90 13.41
N MET A 829 9.27 -20.35 13.58
CA MET A 829 8.96 -21.73 13.97
C MET A 829 7.62 -22.20 13.40
N PRO A 830 7.41 -23.53 13.25
CA PRO A 830 6.10 -24.09 12.98
C PRO A 830 5.16 -23.96 14.18
N ILE A 831 3.85 -23.97 13.92
CA ILE A 831 2.86 -24.23 14.96
C ILE A 831 3.05 -25.69 15.40
N ARG A 832 3.20 -25.89 16.70
CA ARG A 832 3.50 -27.21 17.26
C ARG A 832 2.71 -27.47 18.53
N ILE A 833 2.53 -28.75 18.81
CA ILE A 833 1.82 -29.27 19.98
C ILE A 833 2.84 -29.98 20.86
N ALA A 834 3.04 -29.49 22.07
CA ALA A 834 3.78 -30.17 23.11
C ALA A 834 2.83 -31.13 23.83
N VAL A 835 3.02 -32.42 23.53
CA VAL A 835 2.08 -33.47 23.93
C VAL A 835 2.23 -33.75 25.42
N ASN A 836 1.13 -33.64 26.14
CA ASN A 836 1.05 -34.02 27.54
C ASN A 836 0.93 -35.56 27.61
N ASP A 837 1.63 -36.13 28.57
CA ASP A 837 1.54 -37.56 28.87
C ASP A 837 1.85 -37.65 30.35
N ASN A 838 0.82 -37.38 31.15
CA ASN A 838 0.97 -37.31 32.61
C ASN A 838 2.07 -36.32 33.03
N LEU A 839 2.02 -35.12 32.46
CA LEU A 839 2.97 -34.01 32.61
C LEU A 839 4.35 -34.26 31.99
N ALA A 840 4.62 -35.34 31.27
CA ALA A 840 5.98 -35.65 30.84
C ALA A 840 6.53 -34.72 29.74
N PHE A 841 5.70 -34.23 28.81
CA PHE A 841 6.07 -33.32 27.71
C PHE A 841 7.34 -33.75 26.94
N ASN A 842 7.40 -35.03 26.56
CA ASN A 842 8.53 -35.63 25.85
C ASN A 842 8.34 -35.73 24.34
N LYS A 843 7.14 -35.43 23.83
CA LYS A 843 6.76 -35.55 22.42
C LYS A 843 6.29 -34.19 21.90
N THR A 844 6.65 -33.90 20.66
CA THR A 844 6.20 -32.71 19.94
C THR A 844 5.60 -33.15 18.61
N VAL A 845 4.45 -32.58 18.25
CA VAL A 845 3.85 -32.70 16.91
C VAL A 845 3.93 -31.35 16.23
N GLU A 846 4.63 -31.27 15.10
CA GLU A 846 4.68 -30.04 14.29
C GLU A 846 3.65 -30.13 13.17
N ILE A 847 2.88 -29.06 12.97
CA ILE A 847 1.89 -29.00 11.89
C ILE A 847 2.63 -28.65 10.59
N GLU A 848 2.61 -29.57 9.62
CA GLU A 848 3.41 -29.44 8.40
C GLU A 848 3.10 -28.14 7.64
N GLY A 849 4.15 -27.45 7.16
CA GLY A 849 4.00 -26.26 6.32
C GLY A 849 3.63 -24.98 7.08
N THR A 850 3.59 -25.02 8.41
CA THR A 850 3.23 -23.86 9.25
C THR A 850 4.44 -23.09 9.78
N SER A 851 5.67 -23.29 9.27
CA SER A 851 6.80 -22.48 9.73
C SER A 851 6.58 -21.01 9.37
N GLY A 852 6.39 -20.13 10.36
CA GLY A 852 5.81 -18.81 10.15
C GLY A 852 6.32 -17.73 11.12
N LEU A 853 5.71 -16.54 11.02
CA LEU A 853 5.90 -15.41 11.93
C LEU A 853 4.60 -15.17 12.71
N TRP A 854 4.20 -16.18 13.47
CA TRP A 854 2.91 -16.20 14.16
C TRP A 854 2.88 -15.21 15.31
N ASN A 855 1.76 -14.51 15.46
CA ASN A 855 1.54 -13.52 16.52
C ASN A 855 0.50 -13.98 17.54
N THR A 856 -0.50 -14.77 17.12
CA THR A 856 -1.57 -15.25 17.99
C THR A 856 -2.18 -16.55 17.48
N ILE A 857 -2.77 -17.33 18.39
CA ILE A 857 -3.65 -18.46 18.10
C ILE A 857 -4.93 -18.40 18.94
N GLU A 858 -6.03 -18.88 18.37
CA GLU A 858 -7.31 -19.02 19.06
C GLU A 858 -7.89 -20.42 18.80
N ILE A 859 -8.46 -21.05 19.84
CA ILE A 859 -8.94 -22.44 19.78
C ILE A 859 -10.45 -22.45 19.81
N THR A 860 -11.08 -22.90 18.72
CA THR A 860 -12.55 -22.95 18.63
C THR A 860 -13.01 -23.95 17.59
N ASP A 861 -14.24 -24.43 17.70
CA ASP A 861 -14.89 -25.22 16.65
C ASP A 861 -15.38 -24.29 15.55
N VAL A 862 -14.50 -23.99 14.60
CA VAL A 862 -14.78 -23.06 13.49
C VAL A 862 -15.85 -23.63 12.55
N ASN A 863 -15.85 -24.95 12.37
CA ASN A 863 -16.62 -25.60 11.31
C ASN A 863 -17.91 -26.30 11.80
N GLY A 864 -18.11 -26.36 13.11
CA GLY A 864 -19.31 -26.90 13.77
C GLY A 864 -19.36 -28.42 13.81
N ASP A 865 -18.23 -29.13 13.68
CA ASP A 865 -18.17 -30.60 13.71
C ASP A 865 -17.91 -31.19 15.10
N GLY A 866 -17.76 -30.33 16.12
CA GLY A 866 -17.46 -30.70 17.49
C GLY A 866 -15.99 -31.04 17.74
N LEU A 867 -15.09 -30.72 16.81
CA LEU A 867 -13.65 -30.72 17.00
C LEU A 867 -13.15 -29.29 17.17
N LEU A 868 -12.21 -29.10 18.10
CA LEU A 868 -11.54 -27.81 18.24
C LEU A 868 -10.50 -27.65 17.13
N ASP A 869 -10.62 -26.53 16.42
CA ASP A 869 -9.72 -26.07 15.36
C ASP A 869 -8.82 -24.94 15.88
N ILE A 870 -7.79 -24.57 15.10
CA ILE A 870 -6.87 -23.47 15.44
C ILE A 870 -7.02 -22.35 14.41
N LEU A 871 -7.37 -21.16 14.86
CA LEU A 871 -7.17 -19.92 14.09
C LEU A 871 -5.77 -19.39 14.41
N ALA A 872 -4.99 -19.05 13.38
CA ALA A 872 -3.60 -18.62 13.54
C ALA A 872 -3.34 -17.30 12.80
N GLY A 873 -3.00 -16.27 13.57
CA GLY A 873 -2.68 -14.93 13.07
C GLY A 873 -1.20 -14.79 12.76
N ASN A 874 -0.86 -14.44 11.53
CA ASN A 874 0.51 -14.25 11.04
C ASN A 874 0.74 -12.79 10.65
N ILE A 875 1.87 -12.46 10.01
CA ILE A 875 2.17 -11.11 9.53
C ILE A 875 1.42 -10.71 8.24
N GLY A 876 0.83 -11.68 7.52
CA GLY A 876 0.11 -11.43 6.28
C GLY A 876 1.03 -11.33 5.05
N LEU A 877 0.41 -11.12 3.89
CA LEU A 877 1.07 -11.06 2.57
C LEU A 877 1.40 -9.64 2.12
N ASN A 878 0.86 -8.62 2.78
CA ASN A 878 1.09 -7.23 2.43
C ASN A 878 2.33 -6.65 3.12
N SER A 879 3.47 -7.31 2.94
CA SER A 879 4.76 -6.88 3.48
C SER A 879 5.85 -6.97 2.41
N LYS A 880 7.01 -6.33 2.65
CA LYS A 880 8.17 -6.48 1.77
C LYS A 880 8.81 -7.88 1.84
N LEU A 881 8.39 -8.71 2.81
CA LEU A 881 8.88 -10.08 3.00
C LEU A 881 8.15 -11.06 2.08
N LYS A 882 8.92 -11.99 1.52
CA LYS A 882 8.40 -13.07 0.69
C LYS A 882 8.90 -14.41 1.20
N ALA A 883 7.97 -15.34 1.41
CA ALA A 883 8.27 -16.71 1.81
C ALA A 883 7.38 -17.71 1.05
N GLN A 884 7.96 -18.86 0.70
CA GLN A 884 7.27 -19.99 0.07
C GLN A 884 7.95 -21.29 0.55
N LYS A 885 7.26 -22.43 0.51
CA LYS A 885 7.80 -23.72 0.95
C LYS A 885 9.14 -24.08 0.29
N GLU A 886 9.27 -23.89 -1.02
CA GLU A 886 10.49 -24.19 -1.77
C GLU A 886 11.55 -23.07 -1.71
N LYS A 887 11.14 -21.87 -1.29
CA LYS A 887 11.96 -20.66 -1.23
C LYS A 887 11.68 -19.92 0.09
N PRO A 888 12.03 -20.53 1.23
CA PRO A 888 11.69 -19.98 2.53
C PRO A 888 12.45 -18.67 2.77
N LEU A 889 11.85 -17.78 3.56
CA LEU A 889 12.59 -16.69 4.18
C LEU A 889 13.55 -17.29 5.22
N LYS A 890 14.78 -16.77 5.30
CA LYS A 890 15.81 -17.32 6.20
C LYS A 890 16.35 -16.27 7.15
N LEU A 891 16.45 -16.62 8.42
CA LEU A 891 17.19 -15.86 9.43
C LEU A 891 18.48 -16.60 9.73
N TYR A 892 19.61 -15.93 9.52
CA TYR A 892 20.94 -16.43 9.90
C TYR A 892 21.44 -15.70 11.14
N ILE A 893 21.99 -16.46 12.09
CA ILE A 893 22.46 -15.96 13.37
C ILE A 893 23.89 -16.45 13.58
N SER A 894 24.83 -15.52 13.66
CA SER A 894 26.24 -15.79 13.96
C SER A 894 26.91 -14.52 14.47
N ASP A 895 28.07 -14.65 15.12
CA ASP A 895 28.99 -13.55 15.35
C ASP A 895 29.92 -13.47 14.11
N PHE A 896 29.52 -12.75 13.07
CA PHE A 896 30.19 -12.88 11.76
C PHE A 896 31.62 -12.33 11.76
N ASP A 897 31.95 -11.39 12.64
CA ASP A 897 33.28 -10.77 12.75
C ASP A 897 34.07 -11.12 14.03
N GLY A 898 33.49 -11.92 14.93
CA GLY A 898 34.16 -12.43 16.13
C GLY A 898 34.27 -11.40 17.26
N ASN A 899 33.33 -10.44 17.34
CA ASN A 899 33.35 -9.36 18.33
C ASN A 899 32.60 -9.71 19.64
N GLY A 900 31.93 -10.87 19.69
CA GLY A 900 31.16 -11.35 20.84
C GLY A 900 29.67 -10.99 20.84
N GLN A 901 29.18 -10.29 19.81
CA GLN A 901 27.76 -10.01 19.57
C GLN A 901 27.25 -10.88 18.40
N SER A 902 26.02 -11.39 18.48
CA SER A 902 25.41 -12.09 17.35
C SER A 902 24.62 -11.14 16.45
N GLU A 903 24.71 -11.35 15.14
CA GLU A 903 23.96 -10.62 14.14
C GLU A 903 22.83 -11.45 13.53
N PRO A 904 21.59 -10.92 13.52
CA PRO A 904 20.47 -11.51 12.80
C PRO A 904 20.42 -10.98 11.36
N ILE A 905 20.80 -11.80 10.38
CA ILE A 905 20.71 -11.45 8.95
C ILE A 905 19.53 -12.19 8.32
N ILE A 906 18.51 -11.42 7.92
CA ILE A 906 17.34 -11.95 7.20
C ILE A 906 17.61 -11.91 5.69
N MET A 907 17.40 -13.05 5.02
CA MET A 907 17.54 -13.20 3.58
C MET A 907 16.26 -13.75 2.95
N GLN A 908 15.94 -13.22 1.78
CA GLN A 908 14.82 -13.67 0.95
C GLN A 908 15.27 -14.06 -0.44
N PHE A 909 14.52 -14.96 -1.08
CA PHE A 909 14.81 -15.40 -2.43
C PHE A 909 14.27 -14.40 -3.46
N SER A 910 15.14 -13.85 -4.30
CA SER A 910 14.77 -12.95 -5.40
C SER A 910 15.62 -13.26 -6.64
N GLN A 911 14.95 -13.34 -7.81
CA GLN A 911 15.56 -13.57 -9.12
C GLN A 911 16.67 -14.65 -9.16
N GLY A 912 16.46 -15.79 -8.49
CA GLY A 912 17.36 -16.94 -8.56
C GLY A 912 18.38 -17.07 -7.42
N ARG A 913 18.46 -16.11 -6.50
CA ARG A 913 19.41 -16.12 -5.37
C ARG A 913 18.81 -15.58 -4.08
N TYR A 914 19.46 -15.86 -2.95
CA TYR A 914 19.16 -15.24 -1.67
C TYR A 914 19.87 -13.89 -1.54
N ILE A 915 19.10 -12.85 -1.23
CA ILE A 915 19.59 -11.50 -0.96
C ILE A 915 19.15 -11.04 0.43
N PRO A 916 19.92 -10.17 1.11
CA PRO A 916 19.49 -9.59 2.37
C PRO A 916 18.33 -8.61 2.17
N VAL A 917 17.45 -8.54 3.17
CA VAL A 917 16.35 -7.55 3.18
C VAL A 917 16.86 -6.15 3.55
N VAL A 918 17.85 -6.09 4.46
CA VAL A 918 18.48 -4.85 4.95
C VAL A 918 19.58 -4.35 4.02
N THR A 919 19.90 -3.05 4.10
CA THR A 919 20.87 -2.40 3.22
C THR A 919 22.33 -2.72 3.58
N LYS A 920 23.25 -2.56 2.62
CA LYS A 920 24.71 -2.63 2.85
C LYS A 920 25.16 -1.75 4.03
N ASP A 921 24.59 -0.56 4.16
CA ASP A 921 24.94 0.39 5.21
C ASP A 921 24.49 -0.08 6.59
N ASP A 922 23.31 -0.70 6.69
CA ASP A 922 22.81 -1.23 7.97
C ASP A 922 23.69 -2.39 8.44
N ILE A 923 24.07 -3.28 7.52
CA ILE A 923 25.00 -4.38 7.81
C ILE A 923 26.37 -3.85 8.20
N THR A 924 26.89 -2.83 7.50
CA THR A 924 28.21 -2.23 7.79
C THR A 924 28.26 -1.56 9.15
N ARG A 925 27.16 -0.96 9.62
CA ARG A 925 27.08 -0.35 10.96
C ARG A 925 27.23 -1.38 12.07
N GLN A 926 26.67 -2.57 11.87
CA GLN A 926 26.77 -3.67 12.82
C GLN A 926 28.11 -4.42 12.68
N VAL A 927 28.52 -4.74 11.45
CA VAL A 927 29.71 -5.53 11.12
C VAL A 927 30.70 -4.67 10.33
N SER A 928 31.53 -3.90 11.03
CA SER A 928 32.40 -2.89 10.40
C SER A 928 33.40 -3.48 9.38
N ALA A 929 33.81 -4.74 9.56
CA ALA A 929 34.72 -5.44 8.66
C ALA A 929 34.07 -5.72 7.28
N PHE A 930 32.74 -5.69 7.18
CA PHE A 930 31.98 -5.90 5.94
C PHE A 930 32.34 -4.90 4.83
N ASN A 931 32.57 -3.64 5.20
CA ASN A 931 32.94 -2.58 4.25
C ASN A 931 34.31 -2.81 3.58
N LYS A 932 35.19 -3.64 4.18
CA LYS A 932 36.47 -4.00 3.54
C LYS A 932 36.27 -4.97 2.38
N LYS A 933 35.23 -5.82 2.44
CA LYS A 933 34.91 -6.82 1.41
C LYS A 933 34.22 -6.14 0.21
N PHE A 934 33.20 -5.32 0.49
CA PHE A 934 32.42 -4.61 -0.52
C PHE A 934 32.62 -3.10 -0.42
N GLN A 935 33.58 -2.58 -1.19
CA GLN A 935 33.93 -1.15 -1.17
C GLN A 935 32.90 -0.25 -1.86
N THR A 936 32.18 -0.79 -2.84
CA THR A 936 31.13 -0.10 -3.62
C THR A 936 29.82 -0.87 -3.52
N TYR A 937 28.71 -0.18 -3.78
CA TYR A 937 27.38 -0.79 -3.86
C TYR A 937 27.26 -1.68 -5.09
N ALA A 938 27.89 -1.31 -6.21
CA ALA A 938 27.97 -2.17 -7.40
C ALA A 938 28.59 -3.54 -7.11
N LYS A 939 29.72 -3.55 -6.38
CA LYS A 939 30.39 -4.80 -6.00
C LYS A 939 29.54 -5.63 -5.03
N TYR A 940 28.88 -4.98 -4.08
CA TYR A 940 27.95 -5.64 -3.16
C TYR A 940 26.79 -6.31 -3.92
N ALA A 941 26.16 -5.60 -4.85
CA ALA A 941 25.07 -6.14 -5.64
C ALA A 941 25.51 -7.33 -6.52
N GLU A 942 26.69 -7.28 -7.11
CA GLU A 942 27.24 -8.34 -7.97
C GLU A 942 27.65 -9.60 -7.19
N GLU A 943 28.31 -9.45 -6.04
CA GLU A 943 28.97 -10.55 -5.34
C GLU A 943 28.16 -11.20 -4.21
N VAL A 944 27.07 -10.56 -3.73
CA VAL A 944 26.23 -11.14 -2.67
C VAL A 944 25.37 -12.28 -3.19
N ASN A 945 25.61 -13.52 -2.79
CA ASN A 945 24.81 -14.65 -3.21
C ASN A 945 24.66 -15.63 -2.06
N GLY A 946 23.70 -15.36 -1.16
CA GLY A 946 23.54 -16.10 0.08
C GLY A 946 24.43 -15.60 1.22
N ILE A 947 24.34 -16.31 2.35
CA ILE A 947 24.96 -15.92 3.62
C ILE A 947 26.48 -16.07 3.62
N GLU A 948 27.00 -16.94 2.77
CA GLU A 948 28.44 -17.20 2.61
C GLU A 948 29.19 -15.92 2.18
N SER A 949 28.51 -15.01 1.48
CA SER A 949 29.05 -13.68 1.15
C SER A 949 29.29 -12.79 2.38
N PHE A 950 28.73 -13.12 3.55
CA PHE A 950 28.85 -12.34 4.79
C PHE A 950 29.86 -12.91 5.80
N VAL A 951 30.30 -14.16 5.61
CA VAL A 951 31.26 -14.78 6.52
C VAL A 951 32.62 -14.09 6.42
N ILE A 952 33.13 -13.62 7.57
CA ILE A 952 34.46 -13.02 7.74
C ILE A 952 35.35 -13.96 8.55
N ASN A 953 34.82 -14.57 9.61
CA ASN A 953 35.47 -15.63 10.37
C ASN A 953 34.82 -16.99 10.08
N GLU A 954 35.55 -17.91 9.46
CA GLU A 954 35.06 -19.25 9.08
C GLU A 954 34.88 -20.20 10.27
N ASP A 955 35.46 -19.89 11.44
CA ASP A 955 35.39 -20.76 12.62
C ASP A 955 34.06 -20.62 13.40
N ASN A 956 33.26 -19.59 13.11
CA ASN A 956 32.03 -19.30 13.84
C ASN A 956 30.84 -20.09 13.26
N LYS A 957 30.10 -20.76 14.16
CA LYS A 957 28.91 -21.53 13.79
C LYS A 957 27.80 -20.57 13.35
N ILE A 958 27.20 -20.86 12.19
CA ILE A 958 26.02 -20.14 11.69
C ILE A 958 24.79 -20.98 12.00
N ASP A 959 23.91 -20.45 12.85
CA ASP A 959 22.58 -21.00 13.06
C ASP A 959 21.60 -20.41 12.04
N SER A 960 20.57 -21.16 11.67
CA SER A 960 19.56 -20.69 10.72
C SER A 960 18.15 -21.12 11.10
N LEU A 961 17.19 -20.23 10.93
CA LEU A 961 15.76 -20.49 11.03
C LEU A 961 15.07 -20.16 9.71
N GLU A 962 13.94 -20.83 9.43
CA GLU A 962 13.24 -20.71 8.16
C GLU A 962 11.75 -20.43 8.34
N VAL A 963 11.19 -19.58 7.48
CA VAL A 963 9.76 -19.29 7.39
C VAL A 963 9.29 -19.68 6.00
N GLN A 964 8.21 -20.45 5.93
CA GLN A 964 7.61 -20.98 4.70
C GLN A 964 6.22 -20.39 4.44
N GLU A 965 5.55 -19.88 5.47
CA GLU A 965 4.19 -19.38 5.42
C GLU A 965 4.07 -18.01 6.12
N LEU A 966 3.46 -17.06 5.43
CA LEU A 966 3.16 -15.72 5.93
C LEU A 966 1.65 -15.47 6.05
N LYS A 967 0.82 -16.32 5.45
CA LYS A 967 -0.63 -16.21 5.54
C LYS A 967 -1.10 -16.50 6.96
N SER A 968 -2.15 -15.79 7.35
CA SER A 968 -2.98 -16.18 8.48
C SER A 968 -3.88 -17.35 8.06
N LEU A 969 -4.01 -18.36 8.93
CA LEU A 969 -4.60 -19.65 8.62
C LEU A 969 -5.72 -20.03 9.58
N ALA A 970 -6.62 -20.89 9.12
CA ALA A 970 -7.39 -21.80 9.95
C ALA A 970 -6.84 -23.22 9.76
N ILE A 971 -6.69 -23.95 10.85
CA ILE A 971 -6.11 -25.29 10.89
C ILE A 971 -7.17 -26.22 11.45
N LEU A 972 -7.82 -26.96 10.55
CA LEU A 972 -8.96 -27.80 10.86
C LEU A 972 -8.48 -29.16 11.39
N ASN A 973 -9.01 -29.57 12.53
CA ASN A 973 -8.69 -30.83 13.19
C ASN A 973 -9.58 -31.96 12.65
N HIS A 974 -9.03 -33.16 12.46
CA HIS A 974 -9.79 -34.35 12.07
C HIS A 974 -10.07 -35.34 13.22
N GLY A 975 -9.56 -35.06 14.42
CA GLY A 975 -9.77 -35.87 15.62
C GLY A 975 -8.97 -37.17 15.66
N ASP A 976 -8.07 -37.38 14.70
CA ASP A 976 -7.11 -38.49 14.66
C ASP A 976 -5.65 -38.01 14.80
N GLY A 977 -5.47 -36.76 15.26
CA GLY A 977 -4.18 -36.09 15.36
C GLY A 977 -3.65 -35.51 14.05
N THR A 978 -4.46 -35.51 12.98
CA THR A 978 -4.12 -34.86 11.70
C THR A 978 -4.87 -33.55 11.50
N PHE A 979 -4.29 -32.66 10.68
CA PHE A 979 -4.78 -31.31 10.44
C PHE A 979 -4.82 -30.97 8.95
N ILE A 980 -5.75 -30.10 8.54
CA ILE A 980 -5.76 -29.44 7.24
C ILE A 980 -5.66 -27.93 7.42
N THR A 981 -4.70 -27.31 6.76
CA THR A 981 -4.54 -25.85 6.74
C THR A 981 -5.38 -25.21 5.62
N LYS A 982 -6.05 -24.12 5.94
CA LYS A 982 -6.77 -23.25 4.99
C LYS A 982 -6.36 -21.80 5.25
N ALA A 983 -6.11 -21.04 4.19
CA ALA A 983 -5.91 -19.60 4.32
C ALA A 983 -7.21 -18.92 4.76
N LEU A 984 -7.10 -17.95 5.67
CA LEU A 984 -8.18 -17.00 5.94
C LEU A 984 -8.42 -16.08 4.71
N PRO A 985 -9.57 -15.40 4.61
CA PRO A 985 -9.93 -14.59 3.44
C PRO A 985 -8.86 -13.56 3.04
N PRO A 986 -8.81 -13.12 1.77
CA PRO A 986 -7.89 -12.07 1.30
C PRO A 986 -7.82 -10.83 2.20
N SER A 987 -8.97 -10.37 2.73
CA SER A 987 -9.04 -9.18 3.59
C SER A 987 -8.31 -9.32 4.92
N THR A 988 -7.98 -10.54 5.36
CA THR A 988 -7.21 -10.78 6.59
C THR A 988 -5.71 -10.97 6.30
N GLN A 989 -5.28 -10.85 5.05
CA GLN A 989 -3.89 -11.01 4.61
C GLN A 989 -3.19 -9.67 4.35
N VAL A 990 -3.90 -8.55 4.47
CA VAL A 990 -3.41 -7.20 4.15
C VAL A 990 -2.71 -6.49 5.33
N SER A 991 -2.61 -7.15 6.48
CA SER A 991 -1.86 -6.70 7.66
C SER A 991 -1.56 -7.90 8.59
N SER A 992 -0.84 -7.65 9.70
CA SER A 992 -0.67 -8.64 10.75
C SER A 992 -1.93 -8.81 11.59
N ILE A 993 -2.22 -10.04 12.02
CA ILE A 993 -3.26 -10.32 13.01
C ILE A 993 -2.59 -10.57 14.36
N HIS A 994 -3.02 -9.86 15.40
CA HIS A 994 -2.52 -10.00 16.77
C HIS A 994 -3.57 -10.51 17.75
N SER A 995 -4.87 -10.52 17.38
CA SER A 995 -5.91 -11.08 18.24
C SER A 995 -7.12 -11.53 17.43
N PHE A 996 -7.76 -12.61 17.90
CA PHE A 996 -9.09 -13.03 17.49
C PHE A 996 -10.07 -12.87 18.66
N SER A 997 -11.30 -12.45 18.37
CA SER A 997 -12.43 -12.50 19.31
C SER A 997 -13.56 -13.29 18.67
N ILE A 998 -14.17 -14.20 19.43
CA ILE A 998 -15.24 -15.08 18.93
C ILE A 998 -16.51 -14.78 19.72
N GLY A 999 -17.55 -14.32 19.02
CA GLY A 999 -18.86 -14.07 19.64
C GLY A 999 -19.71 -15.33 19.77
N GLU A 1000 -20.76 -15.28 20.60
CA GLU A 1000 -21.67 -16.40 20.88
C GLU A 1000 -22.29 -17.05 19.61
N ASN A 1001 -22.44 -16.27 18.54
CA ASN A 1001 -23.02 -16.72 17.28
C ASN A 1001 -21.99 -17.35 16.31
N GLY A 1002 -20.73 -17.53 16.73
CA GLY A 1002 -19.66 -18.11 15.91
C GLY A 1002 -18.99 -17.11 14.96
N TYR A 1003 -19.28 -15.81 15.09
CA TYR A 1003 -18.58 -14.76 14.35
C TYR A 1003 -17.18 -14.58 14.90
N ILE A 1004 -16.23 -14.42 13.98
CA ILE A 1004 -14.83 -14.21 14.32
C ILE A 1004 -14.45 -12.79 13.91
N ILE A 1005 -13.95 -12.02 14.86
CA ILE A 1005 -13.31 -10.73 14.61
C ILE A 1005 -11.81 -10.93 14.67
N SER A 1006 -11.10 -10.59 13.61
CA SER A 1006 -9.63 -10.52 13.63
C SER A 1006 -9.18 -9.07 13.66
N THR A 1007 -8.24 -8.75 14.56
CA THR A 1007 -7.63 -7.43 14.69
C THR A 1007 -6.11 -7.52 14.76
N GLY A 1008 -5.42 -6.43 14.45
CA GLY A 1008 -3.97 -6.38 14.53
C GLY A 1008 -3.39 -5.04 14.10
N ASN A 1009 -2.57 -5.06 13.05
CA ASN A 1009 -1.60 -4.04 12.67
C ASN A 1009 -0.31 -4.06 13.51
N PHE A 1010 0.79 -3.73 12.85
CA PHE A 1010 2.09 -3.55 13.47
C PHE A 1010 2.96 -2.57 12.68
N THR A 1011 3.19 -1.39 13.25
CA THR A 1011 3.92 -0.29 12.61
C THR A 1011 5.30 -0.05 13.22
N ASP A 1012 5.64 -0.72 14.33
CA ASP A 1012 6.98 -0.66 14.96
C ASP A 1012 8.03 -1.56 14.27
N LEU A 1013 7.93 -1.65 12.94
CA LEU A 1013 8.86 -2.40 12.10
C LEU A 1013 10.14 -1.60 11.84
N ASN A 1014 11.21 -2.30 11.55
CA ASN A 1014 12.35 -1.68 10.89
C ASN A 1014 11.89 -1.20 9.51
N ILE A 1015 12.23 0.05 9.18
CA ILE A 1015 11.84 0.73 7.93
C ILE A 1015 12.00 -0.13 6.67
N ASN A 1016 13.00 -1.02 6.64
CA ASN A 1016 13.30 -1.86 5.48
C ASN A 1016 12.22 -2.94 5.24
N PHE A 1017 11.31 -3.16 6.18
CA PHE A 1017 10.26 -4.17 6.14
C PHE A 1017 8.88 -3.59 5.75
N GLY A 1018 8.75 -2.26 5.69
CA GLY A 1018 7.50 -1.56 5.40
C GLY A 1018 6.64 -1.29 6.66
N LEU A 1019 5.34 -1.08 6.46
CA LEU A 1019 4.33 -0.89 7.49
C LEU A 1019 3.25 -1.96 7.34
N LEU A 1020 2.67 -2.41 8.47
CA LEU A 1020 1.51 -3.30 8.49
C LEU A 1020 0.36 -2.57 9.17
N ASP A 1021 -0.30 -1.66 8.45
CA ASP A 1021 -1.41 -0.81 8.92
C ASP A 1021 -2.69 -0.99 8.10
N GLY A 1022 -2.75 -2.05 7.29
CA GLY A 1022 -3.86 -2.33 6.38
C GLY A 1022 -5.09 -2.99 7.02
N SER A 1023 -5.24 -3.01 8.34
CA SER A 1023 -6.41 -3.59 9.02
C SER A 1023 -7.23 -2.55 9.77
N TYR A 1024 -8.55 -2.56 9.56
CA TYR A 1024 -9.53 -1.82 10.37
C TYR A 1024 -10.31 -2.75 11.31
N GLY A 1025 -9.90 -4.01 11.42
CA GLY A 1025 -10.69 -5.09 12.01
C GLY A 1025 -11.65 -5.72 10.99
N GLU A 1026 -11.59 -7.04 10.91
CA GLU A 1026 -12.33 -7.84 9.92
C GLU A 1026 -13.31 -8.78 10.64
N ILE A 1027 -14.56 -8.82 10.16
CA ILE A 1027 -15.58 -9.74 10.65
C ILE A 1027 -15.79 -10.84 9.61
N MET A 1028 -15.60 -12.08 10.04
CA MET A 1028 -15.74 -13.26 9.19
C MET A 1028 -16.55 -14.36 9.87
N GLN A 1029 -17.07 -15.25 9.05
CA GLN A 1029 -17.73 -16.48 9.48
C GLN A 1029 -17.25 -17.64 8.62
N TYR A 1030 -17.30 -18.85 9.15
CA TYR A 1030 -17.12 -20.05 8.36
C TYR A 1030 -18.49 -20.59 7.94
N ASP A 1031 -18.75 -20.61 6.64
CA ASP A 1031 -19.99 -21.12 6.08
C ASP A 1031 -19.73 -21.93 4.80
N ASN A 1032 -20.50 -22.99 4.59
CA ASN A 1032 -20.40 -23.86 3.41
C ASN A 1032 -18.98 -24.35 3.07
N GLY A 1033 -18.14 -24.57 4.10
CA GLY A 1033 -16.78 -25.09 3.95
C GLY A 1033 -15.71 -24.04 3.62
N ARG A 1034 -16.05 -22.75 3.67
CA ARG A 1034 -15.13 -21.62 3.41
C ARG A 1034 -15.35 -20.49 4.41
N PHE A 1035 -14.34 -19.64 4.57
CA PHE A 1035 -14.52 -18.37 5.26
C PHE A 1035 -15.13 -17.35 4.30
N GLU A 1036 -16.13 -16.63 4.80
CA GLU A 1036 -16.71 -15.48 4.10
C GLU A 1036 -16.47 -14.22 4.94
N GLN A 1037 -15.88 -13.21 4.31
CA GLN A 1037 -15.81 -11.87 4.88
C GLN A 1037 -17.22 -11.27 4.86
N LEU A 1038 -17.70 -10.84 6.02
CA LEU A 1038 -19.00 -10.18 6.12
C LEU A 1038 -18.88 -8.68 5.84
N THR A 1039 -17.91 -8.04 6.50
CA THR A 1039 -17.56 -6.63 6.37
C THR A 1039 -16.25 -6.32 7.12
N SER A 1040 -15.63 -5.19 6.80
CA SER A 1040 -14.67 -4.52 7.68
C SER A 1040 -15.42 -3.61 8.66
N ILE A 1041 -14.83 -3.36 9.83
CA ILE A 1041 -15.44 -2.55 10.90
C ILE A 1041 -15.56 -1.04 10.54
N GLY A 1042 -14.79 -0.56 9.56
CA GLY A 1042 -14.98 0.75 8.93
C GLY A 1042 -14.67 1.97 9.80
N LYS A 1043 -15.22 3.14 9.40
CA LYS A 1043 -14.90 4.46 9.98
C LYS A 1043 -15.52 4.73 11.35
N GLU A 1044 -16.69 4.14 11.65
CA GLU A 1044 -17.42 4.44 12.89
C GLU A 1044 -16.64 4.08 14.16
N ILE A 1045 -15.93 2.95 14.13
CA ILE A 1045 -15.13 2.46 15.26
C ILE A 1045 -13.67 2.97 15.16
N ASN A 1046 -13.14 3.05 13.92
CA ASN A 1046 -11.77 3.44 13.59
C ASN A 1046 -10.72 2.68 14.41
N LEU A 1047 -10.38 1.46 13.96
CA LEU A 1047 -9.35 0.60 14.54
C LEU A 1047 -8.01 0.65 13.77
N MET A 1048 -7.66 1.79 13.15
CA MET A 1048 -6.37 1.94 12.42
C MET A 1048 -5.11 1.73 13.29
N GLY A 1049 -5.23 1.76 14.61
CA GLY A 1049 -4.10 1.57 15.53
C GLY A 1049 -3.58 0.14 15.57
N GLN A 1050 -2.49 -0.06 16.32
CA GLN A 1050 -1.93 -1.39 16.61
C GLN A 1050 -2.77 -2.06 17.71
N ILE A 1051 -3.81 -2.82 17.33
CA ILE A 1051 -4.62 -3.58 18.30
C ILE A 1051 -3.81 -4.79 18.76
N ARG A 1052 -3.45 -4.82 20.05
CA ARG A 1052 -2.60 -5.87 20.62
C ARG A 1052 -3.40 -7.02 21.21
N ASN A 1053 -4.53 -6.67 21.83
CA ASN A 1053 -5.43 -7.63 22.43
C ASN A 1053 -6.88 -7.22 22.14
N SER A 1054 -7.72 -8.23 22.00
CA SER A 1054 -9.17 -8.10 21.93
C SER A 1054 -9.82 -9.21 22.76
N GLY A 1055 -11.08 -9.00 23.15
CA GLY A 1055 -11.83 -9.99 23.90
C GLY A 1055 -13.31 -9.69 23.89
N VAL A 1056 -14.09 -10.56 24.53
CA VAL A 1056 -15.54 -10.43 24.65
C VAL A 1056 -15.90 -10.15 26.11
N ILE A 1057 -16.85 -9.24 26.34
CA ILE A 1057 -17.32 -8.87 27.67
C ILE A 1057 -18.85 -8.73 27.71
N MET A 1058 -19.49 -9.18 28.78
CA MET A 1058 -20.93 -9.05 28.96
C MET A 1058 -21.30 -7.76 29.68
N VAL A 1059 -22.12 -6.92 29.04
CA VAL A 1059 -22.60 -5.64 29.59
C VAL A 1059 -24.12 -5.58 29.51
N ASN A 1060 -24.79 -5.54 30.68
CA ASN A 1060 -26.26 -5.57 30.76
C ASN A 1060 -26.90 -6.73 29.95
N ASN A 1061 -26.32 -7.94 30.05
CA ASN A 1061 -26.72 -9.14 29.31
C ASN A 1061 -26.64 -9.00 27.78
N LYS A 1062 -25.68 -8.22 27.29
CA LYS A 1062 -25.34 -8.12 25.87
C LYS A 1062 -23.85 -8.30 25.69
N GLU A 1063 -23.48 -8.93 24.59
CA GLU A 1063 -22.11 -9.11 24.17
C GLU A 1063 -21.51 -7.78 23.69
N TYR A 1064 -20.29 -7.49 24.14
CA TYR A 1064 -19.48 -6.38 23.65
C TYR A 1064 -18.07 -6.90 23.34
N PHE A 1065 -17.47 -6.36 22.29
CA PHE A 1065 -16.08 -6.62 21.92
C PHE A 1065 -15.18 -5.53 22.49
N VAL A 1066 -14.13 -5.92 23.19
CA VAL A 1066 -13.09 -5.06 23.74
C VAL A 1066 -11.92 -5.01 22.76
N PHE A 1067 -11.42 -3.82 22.47
CA PHE A 1067 -10.21 -3.62 21.68
C PHE A 1067 -9.20 -2.77 22.45
N VAL A 1068 -7.96 -3.26 22.54
CA VAL A 1068 -6.89 -2.61 23.31
C VAL A 1068 -5.72 -2.25 22.38
N PRO A 1069 -5.66 -1.00 21.90
CA PRO A 1069 -4.55 -0.52 21.09
C PRO A 1069 -3.30 -0.20 21.91
N ASN A 1070 -2.12 -0.48 21.36
CA ASN A 1070 -0.89 0.17 21.78
C ASN A 1070 -0.92 1.65 21.34
N ASN A 1071 -0.54 2.58 22.22
CA ASN A 1071 -0.55 4.02 21.98
C ASN A 1071 -1.95 4.59 21.63
N GLY A 1072 -3.00 4.02 22.20
CA GLY A 1072 -4.37 4.46 21.98
C GLY A 1072 -5.29 4.18 23.16
N CYS A 1073 -6.52 4.66 23.06
CA CYS A 1073 -7.55 4.42 24.06
C CYS A 1073 -8.25 3.08 23.81
N ALA A 1074 -8.43 2.30 24.87
CA ALA A 1074 -9.24 1.09 24.82
C ALA A 1074 -10.71 1.46 24.60
N LYS A 1075 -11.43 0.62 23.86
CA LYS A 1075 -12.82 0.87 23.51
C LYS A 1075 -13.59 -0.45 23.50
N ILE A 1076 -14.88 -0.40 23.85
CA ILE A 1076 -15.77 -1.56 23.72
C ILE A 1076 -16.96 -1.23 22.83
N PHE A 1077 -17.42 -2.20 22.04
CA PHE A 1077 -18.50 -2.02 21.08
C PHE A 1077 -19.40 -3.25 20.96
N THR A 1078 -20.69 -3.00 20.76
CA THR A 1078 -21.67 -3.95 20.19
C THR A 1078 -22.09 -3.39 18.84
N PHE A 1079 -22.53 -4.26 17.93
CA PHE A 1079 -22.89 -3.84 16.59
C PHE A 1079 -24.20 -4.46 16.11
N GLU A 1080 -24.83 -3.81 15.15
CA GLU A 1080 -26.05 -4.31 14.49
C GLU A 1080 -25.86 -4.19 12.98
N TYR A 1081 -26.27 -5.23 12.23
CA TYR A 1081 -26.05 -5.31 10.78
C TYR A 1081 -27.38 -5.37 10.06
N TYR A 1082 -27.51 -4.45 9.11
CA TYR A 1082 -28.72 -4.21 8.34
C TYR A 1082 -28.44 -4.40 6.85
N PHE A 1083 -29.46 -4.81 6.11
CA PHE A 1083 -29.46 -4.80 4.65
C PHE A 1083 -30.73 -4.16 4.15
N LYS A 1084 -30.62 -3.07 3.38
CA LYS A 1084 -31.77 -2.32 2.85
C LYS A 1084 -32.83 -2.00 3.92
N ASP A 1085 -32.37 -1.45 5.04
CA ASP A 1085 -33.18 -1.10 6.23
C ASP A 1085 -33.85 -2.28 6.98
N ASP A 1086 -33.73 -3.51 6.48
CA ASP A 1086 -34.12 -4.71 7.21
C ASP A 1086 -32.95 -5.18 8.09
N LYS A 1087 -33.21 -5.32 9.40
CA LYS A 1087 -32.23 -5.89 10.33
C LYS A 1087 -31.99 -7.35 9.97
N ILE A 1088 -30.78 -7.66 9.52
CA ILE A 1088 -30.36 -9.04 9.24
C ILE A 1088 -29.93 -9.70 10.56
N ALA A 1089 -29.16 -8.99 11.39
CA ALA A 1089 -28.60 -9.54 12.62
C ALA A 1089 -28.32 -8.46 13.69
N SER A 1090 -28.32 -8.88 14.95
CA SER A 1090 -27.83 -8.12 16.11
C SER A 1090 -26.63 -8.87 16.67
N PHE A 1091 -25.55 -8.18 17.00
CA PHE A 1091 -24.33 -8.77 17.55
C PHE A 1091 -24.03 -8.11 18.89
#